data_AF-A0A6L6J6I5-F1
#
_entry.id   AF-A0A6L6J6I5-F1
#
_cell.length_a   1.000
_cell.length_b   1.000
_cell.length_c   1.000
_cell.angle_alpha   90.00
_cell.angle_beta   90.00
_cell.angle_gamma   90.00
#
_symmetry.space_group_name_H-M   'P 1'
#
loop_
_entity.id
_entity.type
_entity.pdbx_description
1 polymer ?
#
loop_
_entity_poly.entity_id
_entity_poly.type
_entity_poly.pdbx_seq_one_letter_code
_entity_poly.pdbx_strand_id
1 'polypeptide(L)'
;MNANLRGKRHIRFLYALRDDMFVNTDRTKFFEFIIPVIPIINSSNSIDKLLEQGKRLSLDDRFDQRFLREVSRYLNDLRLIQNIFNEYAIYVANLETENETSLDVNKLLAVLIYKNVFPSDFENLHRGKGHLAGVLRSHDRYIATSESRCKVEISRLETLVDQGEKQLPNDLTELRRSYAMAIVEMVPEGHSRVGLNHSAMISLSNLANDERLEAIMGASQLLTTSIHGHQHHLQVGNLQAKVDPHRTFQQRKEDVEKKSAEFRDSSLKQIRELRAKLGNLRMTKFNEVIRENSDEVDGLFDEFGDGADLARFLVLEGYLDDTYYQYTSLFHSGRLSPSDNKFLIHIRGFRTPDPNFQIDNPKEVIAAMRDEDFSRTYVLNVTIVDCLLADPSSYGMQKKRLLNFIATDFAGCETFLSSYYARGTAVAALISGMARTWPGFVAAALTSPANLMHVAHIMSHMSNADLKGLAGRHPAISNFVSERLADILAQGVDVPAERLQPLDVEATDLAAVEAYPGVIRVLFDGGLYELSIDNLNFIFRVVLGIREVDRSGEQNYTLVLESGSAPLLAKIDGRFGEYLRNVLLRLPNNCRESISTIQRVIGRADVEVESIAEFLEMQSTSVPTLDQVPDGLHATLFRIAKIEATWVNCLAFIGSSNYDAEVLTSFLNRPATLRALADHQVPDGDRAAPLRKFILENDALSEETYSAYVKVLPRRFKVFPQQLSAAKTKILVEQNTITFSATNLLHLSDDPTLGIAFVTRNIAEFFEAEGECDLADDFRQNLLEADIGDENRLKIIQKMDLSLLADISSRAAIVGRILARTGVKIDNLGVDAARAVIVNSQPLSTQITLFNMLQRMFDDQQVRDILRSLPDPLPDIKPGFSTPKIEGSEVNLEFVTWLKDRGFISSWRKGTLFDDDIRMSMFRK
;
A
#
# COMPACT_ATOMS: atom_id res chain seq x y z
N MET A 1 -9.83 -119.64 -30.84
CA MET A 1 -10.98 -120.56 -31.04
C MET A 1 -12.01 -120.29 -29.96
N ASN A 2 -13.23 -119.91 -30.36
CA ASN A 2 -14.41 -120.06 -29.52
C ASN A 2 -15.52 -120.58 -30.44
N ALA A 3 -15.85 -121.85 -30.27
CA ALA A 3 -16.79 -122.59 -31.09
C ALA A 3 -18.15 -122.55 -30.41
N ASN A 4 -19.13 -121.87 -31.02
CA ASN A 4 -20.55 -122.24 -31.07
C ASN A 4 -21.38 -121.05 -31.56
N LEU A 5 -21.79 -121.07 -32.84
CA LEU A 5 -23.12 -120.71 -33.33
C LEU A 5 -23.12 -120.78 -34.87
N ARG A 6 -23.86 -121.74 -35.40
CA ARG A 6 -24.16 -121.88 -36.83
C ARG A 6 -25.12 -120.76 -37.25
N GLY A 7 -24.60 -119.81 -38.02
CA GLY A 7 -25.38 -118.78 -38.70
C GLY A 7 -24.43 -117.71 -39.22
N LYS A 8 -24.43 -117.43 -40.52
CA LYS A 8 -23.61 -116.37 -41.15
C LYS A 8 -23.98 -115.00 -40.54
N ARG A 9 -23.40 -114.63 -39.40
CA ARG A 9 -23.39 -113.26 -38.88
C ARG A 9 -21.96 -112.77 -38.93
N HIS A 10 -21.73 -111.75 -39.75
CA HIS A 10 -20.44 -111.06 -39.78
C HIS A 10 -20.19 -110.41 -38.42
N ILE A 11 -19.17 -110.92 -37.72
CA ILE A 11 -18.66 -110.31 -36.49
C ILE A 11 -17.67 -109.24 -36.94
N ARG A 12 -17.95 -107.98 -36.60
CA ARG A 12 -17.03 -106.84 -36.81
C ARG A 12 -16.48 -106.40 -35.47
N PHE A 13 -15.17 -106.25 -35.38
CA PHE A 13 -14.49 -105.73 -34.20
C PHE A 13 -14.27 -104.22 -34.40
N LEU A 14 -14.77 -103.40 -33.48
CA LEU A 14 -14.46 -101.97 -33.43
C LEU A 14 -13.36 -101.74 -32.39
N TYR A 15 -12.32 -101.02 -32.78
CA TYR A 15 -11.24 -100.57 -31.91
C TYR A 15 -11.23 -99.05 -31.87
N ALA A 16 -11.25 -98.46 -30.68
CA ALA A 16 -11.06 -97.03 -30.47
C ALA A 16 -9.63 -96.81 -29.95
N LEU A 17 -8.76 -96.31 -30.82
CA LEU A 17 -7.33 -96.11 -30.55
C LEU A 17 -6.99 -94.66 -30.83
N ARG A 18 -6.04 -94.07 -30.08
CA ARG A 18 -5.52 -92.75 -30.45
C ARG A 18 -4.69 -92.89 -31.72
N ASP A 19 -4.78 -91.86 -32.56
CA ASP A 19 -4.18 -91.89 -33.89
C ASP A 19 -2.64 -92.01 -33.80
N ASP A 20 -2.02 -91.43 -32.77
CA ASP A 20 -0.58 -91.47 -32.48
C ASP A 20 -0.03 -92.85 -32.08
N MET A 21 -0.87 -93.86 -31.84
CA MET A 21 -0.40 -95.21 -31.44
C MET A 21 0.41 -95.95 -32.51
N PHE A 22 0.34 -95.53 -33.78
CA PHE A 22 1.07 -96.16 -34.88
C PHE A 22 1.92 -95.13 -35.64
N VAL A 23 3.22 -95.42 -35.73
CA VAL A 23 4.24 -94.56 -36.34
C VAL A 23 4.41 -94.92 -37.83
N ASN A 24 3.66 -94.25 -38.72
CA ASN A 24 3.66 -94.41 -40.19
C ASN A 24 3.33 -95.81 -40.76
N THR A 25 2.73 -95.82 -41.96
CA THR A 25 2.40 -96.94 -42.91
C THR A 25 1.87 -98.29 -42.41
N ASP A 26 2.00 -98.67 -41.14
CA ASP A 26 1.54 -99.92 -40.56
C ASP A 26 0.04 -99.92 -40.18
N ARG A 27 -0.61 -98.75 -40.15
CA ARG A 27 -2.05 -98.63 -39.82
C ARG A 27 -2.96 -99.40 -40.77
N THR A 28 -2.62 -99.46 -42.06
CA THR A 28 -3.40 -100.18 -43.07
C THR A 28 -3.17 -101.69 -43.07
N LYS A 29 -2.15 -102.19 -42.34
CA LYS A 29 -1.92 -103.63 -42.20
C LYS A 29 -2.86 -104.30 -41.19
N PHE A 30 -3.34 -103.55 -40.20
CA PHE A 30 -4.14 -104.09 -39.09
C PHE A 30 -5.64 -103.81 -39.22
N PHE A 31 -6.05 -102.81 -40.00
CA PHE A 31 -7.45 -102.39 -40.11
C PHE A 31 -7.87 -102.30 -41.58
N GLU A 32 -8.87 -103.09 -41.96
CA GLU A 32 -9.46 -103.10 -43.31
C GLU A 32 -10.22 -101.78 -43.62
N PHE A 33 -10.66 -101.05 -42.59
CA PHE A 33 -11.36 -99.79 -42.73
C PHE A 33 -11.09 -98.90 -41.51
N ILE A 34 -10.62 -97.68 -41.74
CA ILE A 34 -10.38 -96.68 -40.70
C ILE A 34 -11.48 -95.63 -40.84
N ILE A 35 -12.27 -95.44 -39.78
CA ILE A 35 -13.20 -94.30 -39.69
C ILE A 35 -12.39 -93.14 -39.11
N PRO A 36 -12.04 -92.10 -39.89
CA PRO A 36 -11.39 -90.94 -39.33
C PRO A 36 -12.38 -90.28 -38.36
N VAL A 37 -11.98 -90.16 -37.10
CA VAL A 37 -12.69 -89.29 -36.17
C VAL A 37 -12.27 -87.88 -36.52
N ILE A 38 -13.10 -87.19 -37.29
CA ILE A 38 -12.90 -85.77 -37.59
C ILE A 38 -13.26 -85.01 -36.31
N PRO A 39 -12.32 -84.34 -35.64
CA PRO A 39 -12.67 -83.51 -34.50
C PRO A 39 -13.63 -82.43 -34.98
N ILE A 40 -14.78 -82.33 -34.30
CA ILE A 40 -15.81 -81.32 -34.62
C ILE A 40 -15.27 -79.90 -34.36
N ILE A 41 -14.19 -79.79 -33.58
CA ILE A 41 -13.58 -78.51 -33.19
C ILE A 41 -12.13 -78.43 -33.68
N ASN A 42 -11.79 -77.29 -34.26
CA ASN A 42 -10.45 -76.85 -34.57
C ASN A 42 -10.27 -75.39 -34.09
N SER A 43 -9.06 -74.86 -34.16
CA SER A 43 -8.75 -73.48 -33.76
C SER A 43 -9.57 -72.40 -34.48
N SER A 44 -10.27 -72.75 -35.57
CA SER A 44 -11.08 -71.83 -36.38
C SER A 44 -12.55 -71.76 -35.97
N ASN A 45 -13.07 -72.74 -35.21
CA ASN A 45 -14.49 -72.81 -34.82
C ASN A 45 -14.74 -72.93 -33.30
N SER A 46 -13.66 -72.92 -32.50
CA SER A 46 -13.71 -72.95 -31.03
C SER A 46 -14.39 -71.71 -30.44
N ILE A 47 -14.32 -70.55 -31.10
CA ILE A 47 -14.96 -69.29 -30.69
C ILE A 47 -16.47 -69.41 -30.50
N ASP A 48 -17.18 -69.99 -31.47
CA ASP A 48 -18.64 -70.12 -31.43
C ASP A 48 -19.08 -71.00 -30.26
N LYS A 49 -18.28 -72.02 -29.93
CA LYS A 49 -18.51 -72.90 -28.79
C LYS A 49 -18.20 -72.25 -27.45
N LEU A 50 -17.18 -71.40 -27.40
CA LEU A 50 -16.86 -70.61 -26.20
C LEU A 50 -17.98 -69.61 -25.90
N LEU A 51 -18.51 -68.94 -26.93
CA LEU A 51 -19.66 -68.04 -26.83
C LEU A 51 -20.95 -68.80 -26.49
N GLU A 52 -21.15 -70.02 -26.99
CA GLU A 52 -22.30 -70.86 -26.62
C GLU A 52 -22.26 -71.26 -25.12
N GLN A 53 -21.08 -71.55 -24.57
CA GLN A 53 -20.91 -71.81 -23.14
C GLN A 53 -21.10 -70.54 -22.29
N GLY A 54 -20.65 -69.37 -22.78
CA GLY A 54 -20.94 -68.07 -22.16
C GLY A 54 -22.45 -67.79 -22.07
N LYS A 55 -23.18 -68.01 -23.17
CA LYS A 55 -24.64 -67.92 -23.26
C LYS A 55 -25.34 -68.85 -22.27
N ARG A 56 -24.88 -70.10 -22.21
CA ARG A 56 -25.45 -71.12 -21.30
C ARG A 56 -25.43 -70.68 -19.84
N LEU A 57 -24.43 -69.92 -19.43
CA LEU A 57 -24.24 -69.47 -18.06
C LEU A 57 -24.74 -68.03 -17.82
N SER A 58 -25.34 -67.38 -18.83
CA SER A 58 -25.78 -65.98 -18.77
C SER A 58 -24.64 -65.00 -18.45
N LEU A 59 -23.44 -65.27 -18.97
CA LEU A 59 -22.23 -64.47 -18.69
C LEU A 59 -21.75 -63.61 -19.88
N ASP A 60 -22.46 -63.60 -21.01
CA ASP A 60 -21.99 -62.96 -22.25
C ASP A 60 -21.77 -61.45 -22.15
N ASP A 61 -22.57 -60.78 -21.33
CA ASP A 61 -22.48 -59.32 -21.13
C ASP A 61 -21.37 -58.93 -20.13
N ARG A 62 -20.75 -59.91 -19.45
CA ARG A 62 -19.73 -59.68 -18.42
C ARG A 62 -18.30 -59.80 -18.94
N PHE A 63 -18.05 -60.65 -19.94
CA PHE A 63 -16.71 -60.90 -20.46
C PHE A 63 -16.31 -59.94 -21.58
N ASP A 64 -15.00 -59.66 -21.69
CA ASP A 64 -14.47 -58.98 -22.87
C ASP A 64 -14.52 -59.94 -24.07
N GLN A 65 -15.35 -59.58 -25.05
CA GLN A 65 -15.50 -60.32 -26.30
C GLN A 65 -14.16 -60.53 -27.01
N ARG A 66 -13.24 -59.54 -26.98
CA ARG A 66 -11.92 -59.65 -27.61
C ARG A 66 -11.06 -60.68 -26.89
N PHE A 67 -11.02 -60.64 -25.56
CA PHE A 67 -10.35 -61.65 -24.74
C PHE A 67 -10.81 -63.06 -25.09
N LEU A 68 -12.12 -63.29 -25.15
CA LEU A 68 -12.70 -64.59 -25.52
C LEU A 68 -12.28 -65.06 -26.92
N ARG A 69 -12.20 -64.15 -27.91
CA ARG A 69 -11.71 -64.48 -29.26
C ARG A 69 -10.27 -64.93 -29.23
N GLU A 70 -9.40 -64.20 -28.52
CA GLU A 70 -7.98 -64.51 -28.44
C GLU A 70 -7.72 -65.86 -27.77
N VAL A 71 -8.30 -66.12 -26.59
CA VAL A 71 -8.11 -67.40 -25.89
C VAL A 71 -8.69 -68.59 -26.66
N SER A 72 -9.77 -68.40 -27.43
CA SER A 72 -10.40 -69.49 -28.18
C SER A 72 -9.47 -70.11 -29.23
N ARG A 73 -8.52 -69.33 -29.79
CA ARG A 73 -7.55 -69.82 -30.79
C ARG A 73 -6.62 -70.90 -30.24
N TYR A 74 -6.44 -70.91 -28.92
CA TYR A 74 -5.57 -71.85 -28.21
C TYR A 74 -6.33 -73.04 -27.61
N LEU A 75 -7.66 -72.99 -27.56
CA LEU A 75 -8.52 -74.00 -26.96
C LEU A 75 -9.16 -74.88 -28.04
N ASN A 76 -8.51 -76.01 -28.34
CA ASN A 76 -8.91 -76.91 -29.42
C ASN A 76 -9.79 -78.09 -29.00
N ASP A 77 -10.08 -78.25 -27.70
CA ASP A 77 -10.87 -79.36 -27.14
C ASP A 77 -12.18 -78.86 -26.48
N LEU A 78 -13.32 -79.39 -26.93
CA LEU A 78 -14.64 -79.05 -26.36
C LEU A 78 -14.76 -79.41 -24.88
N ARG A 79 -14.17 -80.54 -24.47
CA ARG A 79 -14.22 -81.03 -23.08
C ARG A 79 -13.47 -80.09 -22.16
N LEU A 80 -12.32 -79.59 -22.63
CA LEU A 80 -11.54 -78.58 -21.93
C LEU A 80 -12.33 -77.29 -21.77
N ILE A 81 -12.94 -76.79 -22.85
CA ILE A 81 -13.79 -75.58 -22.81
C ILE A 81 -14.95 -75.78 -21.83
N GLN A 82 -15.66 -76.92 -21.91
CA GLN A 82 -16.76 -77.22 -20.99
C GLN A 82 -16.30 -77.28 -19.54
N ASN A 83 -15.14 -77.89 -19.25
CA ASN A 83 -14.61 -77.98 -17.90
C ASN A 83 -14.25 -76.60 -17.34
N ILE A 84 -13.58 -75.75 -18.13
CA ILE A 84 -13.22 -74.37 -17.74
C ILE A 84 -14.47 -73.58 -17.33
N PHE A 85 -15.53 -73.59 -18.14
CA PHE A 85 -16.77 -72.84 -17.84
C PHE A 85 -17.58 -73.46 -16.69
N ASN A 86 -17.53 -74.78 -16.52
CA ASN A 86 -18.15 -75.43 -15.36
C ASN A 86 -17.42 -75.04 -14.07
N GLU A 87 -16.08 -75.05 -14.05
CA GLU A 87 -15.30 -74.57 -12.91
C GLU A 87 -15.55 -73.09 -12.65
N TYR A 88 -15.65 -72.27 -13.71
CA TYR A 88 -15.95 -70.84 -13.58
C TYR A 88 -17.28 -70.60 -12.87
N ALA A 89 -18.35 -71.30 -13.28
CA ALA A 89 -19.66 -71.18 -12.66
C ALA A 89 -19.63 -71.54 -11.15
N ILE A 90 -18.84 -72.56 -10.79
CA ILE A 90 -18.67 -72.98 -9.38
C ILE A 90 -17.89 -71.92 -8.60
N TYR A 91 -16.80 -71.38 -9.16
CA TYR A 91 -16.00 -70.34 -8.50
C TYR A 91 -16.82 -69.07 -8.27
N VAL A 92 -17.56 -68.61 -9.28
CA VAL A 92 -18.45 -67.45 -9.18
C VAL A 92 -19.51 -67.66 -8.09
N ALA A 93 -20.18 -68.81 -8.07
CA ALA A 93 -21.19 -69.10 -7.05
C ALA A 93 -20.64 -69.11 -5.61
N ASN A 94 -19.36 -69.49 -5.43
CA ASN A 94 -18.71 -69.51 -4.12
C ASN A 94 -18.07 -68.17 -3.73
N LEU A 95 -17.64 -67.36 -4.71
CA LEU A 95 -16.97 -66.07 -4.50
C LEU A 95 -17.93 -64.87 -4.47
N GLU A 96 -19.12 -64.97 -5.07
CA GLU A 96 -20.13 -63.89 -5.15
C GLU A 96 -21.20 -63.96 -4.04
N THR A 97 -20.87 -64.45 -2.83
CA THR A 97 -21.86 -64.66 -1.76
C THR A 97 -22.41 -63.38 -1.11
N GLU A 98 -21.89 -62.20 -1.45
CA GLU A 98 -22.37 -60.90 -0.94
C GLU A 98 -22.43 -59.82 -2.04
N ASN A 99 -23.40 -59.91 -2.95
CA ASN A 99 -23.98 -58.87 -3.83
C ASN A 99 -23.11 -57.76 -4.51
N GLU A 100 -21.78 -57.79 -4.45
CA GLU A 100 -20.90 -56.88 -5.19
C GLU A 100 -19.64 -57.62 -5.65
N THR A 101 -19.46 -57.71 -6.97
CA THR A 101 -18.33 -58.42 -7.59
C THR A 101 -17.03 -57.63 -7.40
N SER A 102 -16.18 -58.04 -6.43
CA SER A 102 -14.88 -57.37 -6.22
C SER A 102 -13.77 -57.85 -7.17
N LEU A 103 -13.96 -58.99 -7.85
CA LEU A 103 -12.95 -59.65 -8.69
C LEU A 103 -13.19 -59.39 -10.18
N ASP A 104 -12.10 -59.20 -10.93
CA ASP A 104 -12.15 -59.11 -12.39
C ASP A 104 -12.56 -60.46 -13.02
N VAL A 105 -13.68 -60.46 -13.73
CA VAL A 105 -14.26 -61.65 -14.37
C VAL A 105 -13.37 -62.25 -15.46
N ASN A 106 -12.65 -61.43 -16.21
CA ASN A 106 -11.75 -61.90 -17.26
C ASN A 106 -10.49 -62.52 -16.64
N LYS A 107 -9.95 -61.93 -15.56
CA LYS A 107 -8.84 -62.53 -14.82
C LYS A 107 -9.20 -63.86 -14.16
N LEU A 108 -10.40 -63.98 -13.59
CA LEU A 108 -10.88 -65.25 -13.05
C LEU A 108 -10.94 -66.34 -14.13
N LEU A 109 -11.50 -66.01 -15.30
CA LEU A 109 -11.54 -66.92 -16.43
C LEU A 109 -10.13 -67.27 -16.93
N ALA A 110 -9.20 -66.31 -16.99
CA ALA A 110 -7.80 -66.53 -17.36
C ALA A 110 -7.08 -67.49 -16.41
N VAL A 111 -7.27 -67.34 -15.09
CA VAL A 111 -6.71 -68.25 -14.08
C VAL A 111 -7.27 -69.67 -14.25
N LEU A 112 -8.56 -69.81 -14.57
CA LEU A 112 -9.18 -71.12 -14.80
C LEU A 112 -8.78 -71.75 -16.14
N ILE A 113 -8.60 -70.94 -17.19
CA ILE A 113 -7.98 -71.38 -18.46
C ILE A 113 -6.57 -71.90 -18.17
N TYR A 114 -5.76 -71.13 -17.45
CA TYR A 114 -4.40 -71.51 -17.08
C TYR A 114 -4.37 -72.80 -16.24
N LYS A 115 -5.25 -72.94 -15.24
CA LYS A 115 -5.41 -74.16 -14.43
C LYS A 115 -5.71 -75.41 -15.28
N ASN A 116 -6.56 -75.26 -16.29
CA ASN A 116 -7.03 -76.36 -17.12
C ASN A 116 -6.04 -76.73 -18.23
N VAL A 117 -5.33 -75.75 -18.80
CA VAL A 117 -4.34 -75.97 -19.85
C VAL A 117 -2.99 -76.39 -19.27
N PHE A 118 -2.60 -75.87 -18.11
CA PHE A 118 -1.32 -76.13 -17.44
C PHE A 118 -1.50 -76.69 -16.01
N PRO A 119 -2.16 -77.85 -15.84
CA PRO A 119 -2.52 -78.35 -14.50
C PRO A 119 -1.31 -78.64 -13.61
N SER A 120 -0.22 -79.18 -14.17
CA SER A 120 1.02 -79.43 -13.42
C SER A 120 1.73 -78.15 -13.00
N ASP A 121 1.73 -77.12 -13.85
CA ASP A 121 2.34 -75.83 -13.54
C ASP A 121 1.50 -75.05 -12.51
N PHE A 122 0.17 -75.13 -12.59
CA PHE A 122 -0.76 -74.55 -11.62
C PHE A 122 -0.61 -75.16 -10.22
N GLU A 123 -0.41 -76.48 -10.10
CA GLU A 123 -0.12 -77.12 -8.81
C GLU A 123 1.24 -76.68 -8.24
N ASN A 124 2.24 -76.52 -9.10
CA ASN A 124 3.55 -76.00 -8.69
C ASN A 124 3.49 -74.53 -8.27
N LEU A 125 2.62 -73.73 -8.91
CA LEU A 125 2.41 -72.32 -8.60
C LEU A 125 1.99 -72.11 -7.14
N HIS A 126 1.15 -72.98 -6.58
CA HIS A 126 0.75 -72.96 -5.17
C HIS A 126 1.92 -73.11 -4.19
N ARG A 127 3.04 -73.68 -4.65
CA ARG A 127 4.28 -73.85 -3.89
C ARG A 127 5.33 -72.80 -4.25
N GLY A 128 4.97 -71.79 -5.03
CA GLY A 128 5.89 -70.79 -5.58
C GLY A 128 6.90 -71.36 -6.58
N LYS A 129 6.59 -72.51 -7.20
CA LYS A 129 7.43 -73.21 -8.19
C LYS A 129 6.72 -73.25 -9.54
N GLY A 130 7.40 -73.71 -10.59
CA GLY A 130 6.84 -73.77 -11.95
C GLY A 130 7.25 -72.60 -12.83
N HIS A 131 6.87 -72.69 -14.10
CA HIS A 131 7.24 -71.78 -15.19
C HIS A 131 6.63 -70.39 -14.95
N LEU A 132 5.34 -70.33 -14.62
CA LEU A 132 4.69 -69.06 -14.29
C LEU A 132 5.30 -68.38 -13.06
N ALA A 133 5.65 -69.14 -12.02
CA ALA A 133 6.36 -68.59 -10.87
C ALA A 133 7.75 -68.03 -11.24
N GLY A 134 8.41 -68.61 -12.25
CA GLY A 134 9.62 -68.06 -12.86
C GLY A 134 9.38 -66.70 -13.50
N VAL A 135 8.33 -66.58 -14.31
CA VAL A 135 7.90 -65.31 -14.93
C VAL A 135 7.55 -64.27 -13.85
N LEU A 136 6.79 -64.64 -12.83
CA LEU A 136 6.44 -63.73 -11.72
C LEU A 136 7.68 -63.23 -10.96
N ARG A 137 8.66 -64.10 -10.65
CA ARG A 137 9.91 -63.70 -9.99
C ARG A 137 10.80 -62.78 -10.83
N SER A 138 10.70 -62.89 -12.16
CA SER A 138 11.53 -62.07 -13.06
C SER A 138 11.19 -60.58 -12.96
N HIS A 139 9.97 -60.23 -12.56
CA HIS A 139 9.51 -58.86 -12.38
C HIS A 139 10.36 -58.05 -11.40
N ASP A 140 10.64 -58.58 -10.20
CA ASP A 140 11.44 -57.87 -9.21
C ASP A 140 12.88 -57.63 -9.71
N ARG A 141 13.43 -58.60 -10.46
CA ARG A 141 14.73 -58.47 -11.13
C ARG A 141 14.69 -57.34 -12.16
N TYR A 142 13.66 -57.27 -13.00
CA TYR A 142 13.53 -56.22 -14.03
C TYR A 142 13.33 -54.83 -13.46
N ILE A 143 12.54 -54.71 -12.39
CA ILE A 143 12.41 -53.46 -11.65
C ILE A 143 13.76 -53.04 -11.09
N ALA A 144 14.48 -53.93 -10.41
CA ALA A 144 15.80 -53.61 -9.83
C ALA A 144 16.81 -53.19 -10.91
N THR A 145 16.84 -53.87 -12.05
CA THR A 145 17.70 -53.51 -13.19
C THR A 145 17.33 -52.15 -13.76
N SER A 146 16.03 -51.87 -13.94
CA SER A 146 15.54 -50.58 -14.44
C SER A 146 15.79 -49.43 -13.47
N GLU A 147 15.63 -49.65 -12.17
CA GLU A 147 16.01 -48.69 -11.12
C GLU A 147 17.51 -48.40 -11.16
N SER A 148 18.34 -49.43 -11.29
CA SER A 148 19.80 -49.28 -11.37
C SER A 148 20.21 -48.48 -12.61
N ARG A 149 19.62 -48.78 -13.79
CA ARG A 149 19.86 -48.00 -15.02
C ARG A 149 19.52 -46.52 -14.83
N CYS A 150 18.36 -46.21 -14.25
CA CYS A 150 17.95 -44.84 -14.00
C CYS A 150 18.88 -44.13 -13.00
N LYS A 151 19.30 -44.80 -11.92
CA LYS A 151 20.23 -44.23 -10.92
C LYS A 151 21.60 -43.92 -11.50
N VAL A 152 22.14 -44.82 -12.33
CA VAL A 152 23.42 -44.62 -13.02
C VAL A 152 23.33 -43.40 -13.95
N GLU A 153 22.24 -43.28 -14.72
CA GLU A 153 22.07 -42.18 -15.65
C GLU A 153 21.84 -40.82 -14.95
N ILE A 154 21.07 -40.80 -13.86
CA ILE A 154 20.94 -39.60 -13.02
C ILE A 154 22.31 -39.17 -12.49
N SER A 155 23.10 -40.11 -11.95
CA SER A 155 24.44 -39.81 -11.42
C SER A 155 25.38 -39.28 -12.51
N ARG A 156 25.28 -39.82 -13.73
CA ARG A 156 26.04 -39.36 -14.91
C ARG A 156 25.69 -37.91 -15.26
N LEU A 157 24.39 -37.60 -15.36
CA LEU A 157 23.93 -36.24 -15.69
C LEU A 157 24.27 -35.22 -14.60
N GLU A 158 24.11 -35.58 -13.32
CA GLU A 158 24.51 -34.73 -12.19
C GLU A 158 26.01 -34.42 -12.21
N THR A 159 26.84 -35.42 -12.50
CA THR A 159 28.29 -35.24 -12.64
C THR A 159 28.64 -34.30 -13.80
N LEU A 160 27.93 -34.39 -14.94
CA LEU A 160 28.16 -33.51 -16.09
C LEU A 160 27.75 -32.06 -15.81
N VAL A 161 26.65 -31.83 -15.09
CA VAL A 161 26.21 -30.50 -14.66
C VAL A 161 27.23 -29.89 -13.69
N ASP A 162 27.66 -30.65 -12.68
CA ASP A 162 28.69 -30.21 -11.71
C ASP A 162 30.04 -29.90 -12.39
N GLN A 163 30.44 -30.68 -13.39
CA GLN A 163 31.63 -30.39 -14.22
C GLN A 163 31.51 -29.06 -14.98
N GLY A 164 30.31 -28.73 -15.48
CA GLY A 164 30.02 -27.46 -16.14
C GLY A 164 30.06 -26.28 -15.18
N GLU A 165 29.42 -26.39 -14.01
CA GLU A 165 29.42 -25.34 -12.98
C GLU A 165 30.82 -25.00 -12.46
N LYS A 166 31.70 -25.99 -12.37
CA LYS A 166 33.10 -25.81 -11.94
C LYS A 166 34.00 -25.13 -12.96
N GLN A 167 33.55 -24.88 -14.20
CA GLN A 167 34.36 -24.14 -15.17
C GLN A 167 34.43 -22.65 -14.78
N LEU A 168 35.65 -22.11 -14.72
CA LEU A 168 35.89 -20.70 -14.43
C LEU A 168 35.29 -19.75 -15.49
N PRO A 169 35.49 -19.98 -16.82
CA PRO A 169 34.83 -19.16 -17.84
C PRO A 169 33.30 -19.30 -17.75
N ASN A 170 32.58 -18.19 -17.91
CA ASN A 170 31.12 -18.17 -17.94
C ASN A 170 30.56 -18.67 -19.26
N ASP A 171 31.28 -18.45 -20.36
CA ASP A 171 30.90 -18.87 -21.70
C ASP A 171 32.14 -19.16 -22.58
N LEU A 172 31.87 -19.63 -23.79
CA LEU A 172 32.92 -19.92 -24.77
C LEU A 172 33.70 -18.65 -25.18
N THR A 173 33.07 -17.46 -25.10
CA THR A 173 33.73 -16.20 -25.43
C THR A 173 34.79 -15.85 -24.38
N GLU A 174 34.51 -16.02 -23.09
CA GLU A 174 35.48 -15.84 -22.01
C GLU A 174 36.64 -16.84 -22.11
N LEU A 175 36.35 -18.10 -22.45
CA LEU A 175 37.39 -19.10 -22.72
C LEU A 175 38.26 -18.67 -23.90
N ARG A 176 37.66 -18.20 -25.00
CA ARG A 176 38.41 -17.71 -26.18
C ARG A 176 39.25 -16.48 -25.84
N ARG A 177 38.75 -15.58 -25.00
CA ARG A 177 39.50 -14.40 -24.50
C ARG A 177 40.71 -14.82 -23.67
N SER A 178 40.60 -15.81 -22.79
CA SER A 178 41.74 -16.26 -21.97
C SER A 178 42.86 -16.83 -22.85
N TYR A 179 42.51 -17.63 -23.87
CA TYR A 179 43.50 -18.18 -24.80
C TYR A 179 44.04 -17.14 -25.79
N ALA A 180 43.22 -16.18 -26.22
CA ALA A 180 43.66 -15.05 -27.04
C ALA A 180 44.65 -14.15 -26.28
N MET A 181 44.42 -13.90 -24.99
CA MET A 181 45.34 -13.13 -24.15
C MET A 181 46.69 -13.83 -24.01
N ALA A 182 46.70 -15.15 -23.80
CA ALA A 182 47.93 -15.93 -23.75
C ALA A 182 48.73 -15.87 -25.07
N ILE A 183 48.07 -15.71 -26.22
CA ILE A 183 48.75 -15.44 -27.49
C ILE A 183 49.33 -14.03 -27.49
N VAL A 184 48.54 -13.01 -27.11
CA VAL A 184 48.96 -11.60 -27.09
C VAL A 184 50.19 -11.40 -26.21
N GLU A 185 50.28 -12.05 -25.04
CA GLU A 185 51.46 -12.01 -24.16
C GLU A 185 52.75 -12.52 -24.83
N MET A 186 52.63 -13.37 -25.85
CA MET A 186 53.78 -13.91 -26.58
C MET A 186 54.12 -13.10 -27.84
N VAL A 187 53.24 -12.20 -28.28
CA VAL A 187 53.45 -11.41 -29.49
C VAL A 187 54.46 -10.28 -29.21
N PRO A 188 55.50 -10.08 -30.04
CA PRO A 188 56.51 -9.04 -29.79
C PRO A 188 55.94 -7.62 -29.89
N GLU A 189 56.53 -6.66 -29.17
CA GLU A 189 56.12 -5.25 -29.21
C GLU A 189 56.05 -4.70 -30.64
N GLY A 190 55.05 -3.86 -30.91
CA GLY A 190 54.81 -3.26 -32.23
C GLY A 190 54.11 -4.16 -33.26
N HIS A 191 53.83 -5.43 -32.92
CA HIS A 191 53.03 -6.34 -33.75
C HIS A 191 51.53 -6.19 -33.48
N SER A 192 50.73 -6.15 -34.54
CA SER A 192 49.28 -5.89 -34.45
C SER A 192 48.42 -7.00 -35.05
N ARG A 193 49.02 -7.97 -35.74
CA ARG A 193 48.30 -9.11 -36.35
C ARG A 193 49.05 -10.42 -36.15
N VAL A 194 48.29 -11.52 -36.00
CA VAL A 194 48.77 -12.89 -35.84
C VAL A 194 47.98 -13.83 -36.74
N GLY A 195 48.61 -14.87 -37.30
CA GLY A 195 47.95 -15.84 -38.15
C GLY A 195 48.80 -17.06 -38.45
N LEU A 196 48.23 -18.05 -39.12
CA LEU A 196 48.95 -19.27 -39.53
C LEU A 196 49.90 -19.00 -40.73
N ASN A 197 49.54 -18.05 -41.58
CA ASN A 197 50.27 -17.64 -42.78
C ASN A 197 49.84 -16.21 -43.21
N HIS A 198 50.44 -15.68 -44.28
CA HIS A 198 50.14 -14.32 -44.76
C HIS A 198 48.67 -14.09 -45.15
N SER A 199 47.98 -15.10 -45.68
CA SER A 199 46.59 -14.98 -46.11
C SER A 199 45.58 -15.11 -44.96
N ALA A 200 46.00 -15.61 -43.79
CA ALA A 200 45.15 -15.84 -42.63
C ALA A 200 45.52 -14.97 -41.41
N MET A 201 45.90 -13.71 -41.63
CA MET A 201 46.27 -12.78 -40.55
C MET A 201 45.04 -12.15 -39.85
N ILE A 202 44.94 -12.33 -38.55
CA ILE A 202 43.90 -11.84 -37.64
C ILE A 202 44.44 -10.63 -36.86
N SER A 203 43.65 -9.56 -36.72
CA SER A 203 44.01 -8.46 -35.81
C SER A 203 44.02 -8.94 -34.37
N LEU A 204 45.02 -8.57 -33.57
CA LEU A 204 45.05 -8.93 -32.14
C LEU A 204 43.79 -8.47 -31.40
N SER A 205 43.24 -7.32 -31.79
CA SER A 205 42.00 -6.78 -31.23
C SER A 205 40.76 -7.63 -31.51
N ASN A 206 40.78 -8.48 -32.54
CA ASN A 206 39.65 -9.35 -32.91
C ASN A 206 39.94 -10.84 -32.66
N LEU A 207 41.08 -11.18 -32.08
CA LEU A 207 41.57 -12.56 -31.99
C LEU A 207 40.62 -13.50 -31.25
N ALA A 208 40.00 -13.04 -30.16
CA ALA A 208 39.05 -13.84 -29.38
C ALA A 208 37.76 -14.19 -30.16
N ASN A 209 37.33 -13.32 -31.08
CA ASN A 209 36.06 -13.45 -31.79
C ASN A 209 36.21 -14.14 -33.16
N ASP A 210 37.43 -14.30 -33.66
CA ASP A 210 37.69 -14.86 -34.99
C ASP A 210 37.63 -16.38 -34.98
N GLU A 211 36.84 -17.00 -35.87
CA GLU A 211 36.67 -18.46 -35.98
C GLU A 211 37.99 -19.22 -36.18
N ARG A 212 39.00 -18.57 -36.75
CA ARG A 212 40.33 -19.17 -36.99
C ARG A 212 41.16 -19.34 -35.72
N LEU A 213 40.72 -18.81 -34.57
CA LEU A 213 41.38 -18.99 -33.27
C LEU A 213 41.56 -20.48 -32.92
N GLU A 214 40.57 -21.32 -33.24
CA GLU A 214 40.64 -22.76 -32.95
C GLU A 214 41.75 -23.44 -33.78
N ALA A 215 41.90 -23.04 -35.05
CA ALA A 215 42.98 -23.51 -35.90
C ALA A 215 44.36 -23.04 -35.41
N ILE A 216 44.44 -21.86 -34.79
CA ILE A 216 45.65 -21.34 -34.14
C ILE A 216 46.05 -22.20 -32.93
N MET A 217 45.10 -22.74 -32.17
CA MET A 217 45.40 -23.59 -31.01
C MET A 217 46.10 -24.90 -31.40
N GLY A 218 45.85 -25.41 -32.61
CA GLY A 218 46.49 -26.62 -33.15
C GLY A 218 47.85 -26.40 -33.81
N ALA A 219 48.32 -25.16 -33.96
CA ALA A 219 49.56 -24.85 -34.63
C ALA A 219 50.77 -24.88 -33.69
N SER A 220 51.94 -25.25 -34.20
CA SER A 220 53.21 -25.16 -33.44
C SER A 220 53.90 -23.80 -33.58
N GLN A 221 53.61 -23.07 -34.67
CA GLN A 221 54.20 -21.78 -35.01
C GLN A 221 53.13 -20.85 -35.58
N LEU A 222 53.20 -19.57 -35.23
CA LEU A 222 52.37 -18.49 -35.79
C LEU A 222 53.24 -17.44 -36.45
N LEU A 223 52.68 -16.75 -37.44
CA LEU A 223 53.27 -15.57 -38.04
C LEU A 223 52.66 -14.32 -37.40
N THR A 224 53.50 -13.38 -36.97
CA THR A 224 53.08 -12.05 -36.49
C THR A 224 53.60 -10.96 -37.41
N THR A 225 52.79 -9.92 -37.67
CA THR A 225 53.23 -8.74 -38.45
C THR A 225 53.10 -7.44 -37.67
N SER A 226 54.10 -6.57 -37.80
CA SER A 226 54.07 -5.18 -37.31
C SER A 226 53.27 -4.25 -38.19
N ILE A 227 52.93 -3.08 -37.63
CA ILE A 227 52.28 -1.98 -38.36
C ILE A 227 53.14 -1.50 -39.54
N HIS A 228 54.47 -1.66 -39.42
CA HIS A 228 55.46 -1.27 -40.44
C HIS A 228 55.80 -2.41 -41.42
N GLY A 229 55.11 -3.55 -41.35
CA GLY A 229 55.30 -4.67 -42.27
C GLY A 229 56.39 -5.68 -41.89
N HIS A 230 57.13 -5.47 -40.79
CA HIS A 230 58.06 -6.49 -40.26
C HIS A 230 57.33 -7.76 -39.85
N GLN A 231 57.95 -8.90 -40.11
CA GLN A 231 57.40 -10.23 -39.88
C GLN A 231 58.25 -10.99 -38.87
N HIS A 232 57.58 -11.76 -38.02
CA HIS A 232 58.23 -12.58 -37.00
C HIS A 232 57.49 -13.91 -36.84
N HIS A 233 58.24 -15.00 -36.68
CA HIS A 233 57.68 -16.33 -36.42
C HIS A 233 57.67 -16.61 -34.91
N LEU A 234 56.49 -16.78 -34.35
CA LEU A 234 56.25 -17.04 -32.94
C LEU A 234 56.08 -18.54 -32.68
N GLN A 235 56.88 -19.12 -31.77
CA GLN A 235 56.72 -20.51 -31.33
C GLN A 235 55.59 -20.60 -30.29
N VAL A 236 54.57 -21.42 -30.57
CA VAL A 236 53.37 -21.56 -29.70
C VAL A 236 53.05 -23.00 -29.32
N GLY A 237 53.95 -23.96 -29.56
CA GLY A 237 53.72 -25.38 -29.25
C GLY A 237 53.32 -25.68 -27.79
N ASN A 238 53.71 -24.82 -26.83
CA ASN A 238 53.35 -24.95 -25.41
C ASN A 238 52.24 -23.98 -24.97
N LEU A 239 51.60 -23.26 -25.89
CA LEU A 239 50.59 -22.22 -25.58
C LEU A 239 49.45 -22.77 -24.72
N GLN A 240 48.87 -23.91 -25.11
CA GLN A 240 47.73 -24.48 -24.39
C GLN A 240 48.11 -24.87 -22.96
N ALA A 241 49.29 -25.47 -22.77
CA ALA A 241 49.81 -25.87 -21.46
C ALA A 241 50.13 -24.69 -20.53
N LYS A 242 50.39 -23.49 -21.09
CA LYS A 242 50.53 -22.26 -20.27
C LYS A 242 49.20 -21.77 -19.71
N VAL A 243 48.08 -22.03 -20.40
CA VAL A 243 46.74 -21.61 -19.97
C VAL A 243 46.09 -22.65 -19.05
N ASP A 244 46.20 -23.94 -19.39
CA ASP A 244 45.79 -25.06 -18.52
C ASP A 244 46.79 -26.22 -18.69
N PRO A 245 47.55 -26.60 -17.64
CA PRO A 245 48.54 -27.68 -17.72
C PRO A 245 47.96 -29.08 -17.96
N HIS A 246 46.65 -29.26 -17.70
CA HIS A 246 46.02 -30.58 -17.64
C HIS A 246 45.04 -30.82 -18.80
N ARG A 247 44.51 -29.76 -19.41
CA ARG A 247 43.45 -29.86 -20.42
C ARG A 247 43.74 -29.04 -21.66
N THR A 248 43.37 -29.59 -22.81
CA THR A 248 43.45 -28.87 -24.09
C THR A 248 42.33 -27.84 -24.21
N PHE A 249 42.48 -26.89 -25.12
CA PHE A 249 41.41 -25.94 -25.47
C PHE A 249 40.12 -26.66 -25.85
N GLN A 250 40.22 -27.77 -26.60
CA GLN A 250 39.06 -28.55 -27.04
C GLN A 250 38.32 -29.20 -25.88
N GLN A 251 39.04 -29.80 -24.92
CA GLN A 251 38.42 -30.40 -23.72
C GLN A 251 37.74 -29.34 -22.86
N ARG A 252 38.36 -28.16 -22.73
CA ARG A 252 37.77 -27.04 -21.98
C ARG A 252 36.56 -26.43 -22.68
N LYS A 253 36.55 -26.41 -24.01
CA LYS A 253 35.40 -25.99 -24.81
C LYS A 253 34.20 -26.90 -24.53
N GLU A 254 34.39 -28.22 -24.61
CA GLU A 254 33.34 -29.21 -24.29
C GLU A 254 32.81 -29.07 -22.86
N ASP A 255 33.69 -28.79 -21.89
CA ASP A 255 33.26 -28.59 -20.50
C ASP A 255 32.48 -27.28 -20.30
N VAL A 256 32.89 -26.19 -20.94
CA VAL A 256 32.19 -24.89 -20.85
C VAL A 256 30.84 -24.94 -21.56
N GLU A 257 30.70 -25.73 -22.64
CA GLU A 257 29.40 -25.96 -23.29
C GLU A 257 28.38 -26.63 -22.34
N LYS A 258 28.83 -27.49 -21.41
CA LYS A 258 27.99 -28.07 -20.36
C LYS A 258 27.49 -27.04 -19.33
N LYS A 259 28.11 -25.85 -19.25
CA LYS A 259 27.68 -24.73 -18.39
C LYS A 259 26.54 -23.92 -19.01
N SER A 260 26.25 -24.12 -20.31
CA SER A 260 25.16 -23.42 -21.00
C SER A 260 23.81 -23.66 -20.34
N ALA A 261 22.94 -22.65 -20.38
CA ALA A 261 21.58 -22.77 -19.86
C ALA A 261 20.80 -23.89 -20.56
N GLU A 262 20.99 -24.07 -21.87
CA GLU A 262 20.33 -25.11 -22.66
C GLU A 262 20.72 -26.53 -22.23
N PHE A 263 22.02 -26.80 -22.02
CA PHE A 263 22.48 -28.09 -21.52
C PHE A 263 21.99 -28.36 -20.09
N ARG A 264 22.04 -27.35 -19.23
CA ARG A 264 21.59 -27.47 -17.84
C ARG A 264 20.10 -27.74 -17.75
N ASP A 265 19.29 -26.99 -18.49
CA ASP A 265 17.84 -27.10 -18.44
C ASP A 265 17.37 -28.43 -19.05
N SER A 266 17.98 -28.89 -20.14
CA SER A 266 17.70 -30.21 -20.71
C SER A 266 18.13 -31.36 -19.78
N SER A 267 19.31 -31.26 -19.16
CA SER A 267 19.80 -32.27 -18.19
C SER A 267 18.93 -32.30 -16.93
N LEU A 268 18.54 -31.15 -16.38
CA LEU A 268 17.64 -31.07 -15.23
C LEU A 268 16.24 -31.59 -15.56
N LYS A 269 15.74 -31.33 -16.77
CA LYS A 269 14.48 -31.92 -17.25
C LYS A 269 14.58 -33.45 -17.31
N GLN A 270 15.64 -33.99 -17.89
CA GLN A 270 15.88 -35.44 -17.95
C GLN A 270 16.02 -36.06 -16.55
N ILE A 271 16.73 -35.39 -15.62
CA ILE A 271 16.83 -35.85 -14.22
C ILE A 271 15.45 -35.90 -13.56
N ARG A 272 14.60 -34.88 -13.78
CA ARG A 272 13.21 -34.88 -13.27
C ARG A 272 12.40 -36.02 -13.86
N GLU A 273 12.49 -36.23 -15.17
CA GLU A 273 11.81 -37.33 -15.87
C GLU A 273 12.29 -38.70 -15.38
N LEU A 274 13.60 -38.90 -15.20
CA LEU A 274 14.17 -40.14 -14.68
C LEU A 274 13.81 -40.40 -13.21
N ARG A 275 13.77 -39.36 -12.37
CA ARG A 275 13.31 -39.48 -10.97
C ARG A 275 11.81 -39.78 -10.89
N ALA A 276 11.00 -39.17 -11.75
CA ALA A 276 9.59 -39.50 -11.88
C ALA A 276 9.38 -40.95 -12.36
N LYS A 277 10.17 -41.38 -13.36
CA LYS A 277 10.17 -42.77 -13.82
C LYS A 277 10.57 -43.73 -12.69
N LEU A 278 11.61 -43.41 -11.92
CA LEU A 278 12.05 -44.22 -10.78
C LEU A 278 10.95 -44.36 -9.70
N GLY A 279 10.22 -43.28 -9.42
CA GLY A 279 9.06 -43.32 -8.52
C GLY A 279 7.91 -44.18 -9.05
N ASN A 280 7.75 -44.27 -10.38
CA ASN A 280 6.67 -44.99 -11.04
C ASN A 280 7.00 -46.45 -11.41
N LEU A 281 8.27 -46.87 -11.45
CA LEU A 281 8.68 -48.21 -11.89
C LEU A 281 8.10 -49.36 -11.05
N ARG A 282 7.84 -49.12 -9.76
CA ARG A 282 7.16 -50.10 -8.88
C ARG A 282 5.64 -50.03 -8.95
N MET A 283 5.14 -49.05 -9.69
CA MET A 283 3.72 -48.73 -9.83
C MET A 283 3.21 -49.00 -11.26
N THR A 284 4.10 -49.35 -12.20
CA THR A 284 3.74 -49.90 -13.52
C THR A 284 3.11 -51.26 -13.38
N LYS A 285 2.14 -51.58 -14.24
CA LYS A 285 1.48 -52.88 -14.18
C LYS A 285 2.48 -53.98 -14.50
N PHE A 286 2.30 -55.15 -13.88
CA PHE A 286 3.17 -56.31 -14.10
C PHE A 286 3.41 -56.59 -15.59
N ASN A 287 2.33 -56.59 -16.38
CA ASN A 287 2.40 -56.86 -17.80
C ASN A 287 3.16 -55.79 -18.61
N GLU A 288 3.14 -54.52 -18.19
CA GLU A 288 3.91 -53.44 -18.81
C GLU A 288 5.40 -53.62 -18.56
N VAL A 289 5.80 -53.94 -17.32
CA VAL A 289 7.19 -54.20 -16.95
C VAL A 289 7.75 -55.38 -17.74
N ILE A 290 6.96 -56.45 -17.87
CA ILE A 290 7.35 -57.64 -18.63
C ILE A 290 7.45 -57.32 -20.13
N ARG A 291 6.52 -56.51 -20.68
CA ARG A 291 6.54 -56.10 -22.10
C ARG A 291 7.73 -55.22 -22.45
N GLU A 292 8.14 -54.31 -21.56
CA GLU A 292 9.33 -53.46 -21.75
C GLU A 292 10.64 -54.26 -21.74
N ASN A 293 10.63 -55.49 -21.23
CA ASN A 293 11.80 -56.37 -21.15
C ASN A 293 11.58 -57.67 -21.96
N SER A 294 10.77 -57.63 -23.03
CA SER A 294 10.36 -58.80 -23.84
C SER A 294 11.53 -59.69 -24.26
N ASP A 295 12.65 -59.07 -24.67
CA ASP A 295 13.82 -59.77 -25.19
C ASP A 295 14.48 -60.70 -24.15
N GLU A 296 14.36 -60.38 -22.85
CA GLU A 296 14.86 -61.22 -21.74
C GLU A 296 13.81 -62.22 -21.24
N VAL A 297 12.52 -62.01 -21.56
CA VAL A 297 11.41 -62.82 -21.06
C VAL A 297 11.06 -63.96 -22.02
N ASP A 298 11.38 -63.85 -23.31
CA ASP A 298 11.01 -64.86 -24.31
C ASP A 298 11.48 -66.27 -23.95
N GLY A 299 12.71 -66.43 -23.44
CA GLY A 299 13.22 -67.74 -23.00
C GLY A 299 12.50 -68.34 -21.78
N LEU A 300 11.78 -67.53 -20.98
CA LEU A 300 10.96 -68.03 -19.87
C LEU A 300 9.61 -68.59 -20.36
N PHE A 301 9.11 -68.14 -21.51
CA PHE A 301 7.86 -68.66 -22.08
C PHE A 301 8.06 -69.96 -22.86
N ASP A 302 9.26 -70.22 -23.38
CA ASP A 302 9.58 -71.46 -24.10
C ASP A 302 9.39 -72.72 -23.24
N GLU A 303 9.52 -72.60 -21.91
CA GLU A 303 9.33 -73.71 -20.97
C GLU A 303 7.88 -74.22 -20.89
N PHE A 304 6.90 -73.46 -21.42
CA PHE A 304 5.49 -73.86 -21.49
C PHE A 304 5.14 -74.78 -22.68
N GLY A 305 6.11 -75.08 -23.57
CA GLY A 305 5.92 -75.98 -24.71
C GLY A 305 4.82 -75.52 -25.68
N ASP A 306 3.95 -76.44 -26.12
CA ASP A 306 2.88 -76.18 -27.09
C ASP A 306 1.87 -75.11 -26.64
N GLY A 307 1.85 -74.74 -25.35
CA GLY A 307 1.00 -73.69 -24.79
C GLY A 307 1.68 -72.32 -24.61
N ALA A 308 2.94 -72.16 -25.05
CA ALA A 308 3.72 -70.94 -24.81
C ALA A 308 3.02 -69.65 -25.28
N ASP A 309 2.38 -69.67 -26.45
CA ASP A 309 1.68 -68.50 -26.98
C ASP A 309 0.46 -68.09 -26.15
N LEU A 310 -0.27 -69.05 -25.58
CA LEU A 310 -1.38 -68.76 -24.66
C LEU A 310 -0.85 -68.15 -23.35
N ALA A 311 0.20 -68.74 -22.77
CA ALA A 311 0.81 -68.22 -21.54
C ALA A 311 1.36 -66.80 -21.76
N ARG A 312 2.02 -66.56 -22.89
CA ARG A 312 2.52 -65.26 -23.33
C ARG A 312 1.38 -64.25 -23.47
N PHE A 313 0.28 -64.61 -24.11
CA PHE A 313 -0.90 -63.74 -24.22
C PHE A 313 -1.49 -63.39 -22.85
N LEU A 314 -1.76 -64.39 -22.00
CA LEU A 314 -2.39 -64.18 -20.69
C LEU A 314 -1.55 -63.26 -19.79
N VAL A 315 -0.22 -63.38 -19.84
CA VAL A 315 0.71 -62.55 -19.06
C VAL A 315 0.87 -61.15 -19.67
N LEU A 316 1.19 -61.04 -20.97
CA LEU A 316 1.51 -59.75 -21.59
C LEU A 316 0.29 -58.83 -21.73
N GLU A 317 -0.92 -59.38 -21.84
CA GLU A 317 -2.16 -58.59 -21.83
C GLU A 317 -2.70 -58.33 -20.41
N GLY A 318 -2.01 -58.83 -19.37
CA GLY A 318 -2.34 -58.53 -17.96
C GLY A 318 -3.55 -59.28 -17.41
N TYR A 319 -3.97 -60.37 -18.05
CA TYR A 319 -5.01 -61.25 -17.52
C TYR A 319 -4.49 -62.16 -16.40
N LEU A 320 -3.17 -62.37 -16.35
CA LEU A 320 -2.51 -63.22 -15.38
C LEU A 320 -1.22 -62.54 -14.89
N ASP A 321 -1.18 -62.19 -13.61
CA ASP A 321 -0.11 -61.40 -12.97
C ASP A 321 0.09 -61.80 -11.49
N ASP A 322 0.80 -60.97 -10.73
CA ASP A 322 1.07 -61.17 -9.30
C ASP A 322 -0.20 -61.19 -8.41
N THR A 323 -1.37 -60.85 -8.96
CA THR A 323 -2.67 -60.90 -8.25
C THR A 323 -3.38 -62.25 -8.35
N TYR A 324 -2.81 -63.26 -9.03
CA TYR A 324 -3.46 -64.56 -9.27
C TYR A 324 -3.98 -65.25 -8.01
N TYR A 325 -3.30 -65.06 -6.86
CA TYR A 325 -3.70 -65.68 -5.58
C TYR A 325 -5.08 -65.23 -5.11
N GLN A 326 -5.54 -64.04 -5.52
CA GLN A 326 -6.88 -63.53 -5.23
C GLN A 326 -7.98 -64.37 -5.88
N TYR A 327 -7.63 -65.15 -6.90
CA TYR A 327 -8.55 -65.96 -7.70
C TYR A 327 -8.41 -67.47 -7.43
N THR A 328 -7.36 -67.90 -6.73
CA THR A 328 -7.11 -69.32 -6.43
C THR A 328 -7.48 -69.73 -5.01
N SER A 329 -7.60 -68.78 -4.08
CA SER A 329 -7.95 -69.05 -2.67
C SER A 329 -9.28 -68.40 -2.30
N LEU A 330 -10.15 -69.15 -1.60
CA LEU A 330 -11.28 -68.57 -0.88
C LEU A 330 -10.74 -67.73 0.28
N PHE A 331 -11.21 -66.49 0.43
CA PHE A 331 -10.86 -65.66 1.57
C PHE A 331 -11.42 -66.30 2.85
N HIS A 332 -10.55 -66.59 3.81
CA HIS A 332 -10.95 -67.06 5.14
C HIS A 332 -10.81 -65.88 6.10
N SER A 333 -11.90 -65.48 6.75
CA SER A 333 -11.89 -64.39 7.73
C SER A 333 -10.94 -64.74 8.88
N GLY A 334 -9.84 -63.98 8.95
CA GLY A 334 -8.81 -64.10 9.96
C GLY A 334 -8.61 -62.76 10.67
N ARG A 335 -7.43 -62.17 10.50
CA ARG A 335 -7.12 -60.81 10.99
C ARG A 335 -7.69 -59.69 10.11
N LEU A 336 -7.95 -59.98 8.84
CA LEU A 336 -8.60 -59.06 7.90
C LEU A 336 -10.09 -59.41 7.84
N SER A 337 -10.95 -58.38 7.81
CA SER A 337 -12.37 -58.55 7.49
C SER A 337 -12.59 -58.67 5.98
N PRO A 338 -13.78 -59.10 5.53
CA PRO A 338 -14.14 -59.05 4.11
C PRO A 338 -14.03 -57.63 3.52
N SER A 339 -14.40 -56.60 4.29
CA SER A 339 -14.28 -55.20 3.87
C SER A 339 -12.82 -54.77 3.74
N ASP A 340 -11.96 -55.13 4.70
CA ASP A 340 -10.53 -54.83 4.68
C ASP A 340 -9.85 -55.47 3.45
N ASN A 341 -10.19 -56.74 3.17
CA ASN A 341 -9.67 -57.45 2.01
C ASN A 341 -10.16 -56.82 0.70
N LYS A 342 -11.42 -56.38 0.66
CA LYS A 342 -11.99 -55.67 -0.51
C LYS A 342 -11.25 -54.36 -0.78
N PHE A 343 -10.90 -53.59 0.27
CA PHE A 343 -10.07 -52.40 0.13
C PHE A 343 -8.71 -52.73 -0.50
N LEU A 344 -8.03 -53.77 0.00
CA LEU A 344 -6.74 -54.21 -0.52
C LEU A 344 -6.85 -54.69 -1.98
N ILE A 345 -7.91 -55.42 -2.34
CA ILE A 345 -8.16 -55.82 -3.73
C ILE A 345 -8.33 -54.60 -4.63
N HIS A 346 -9.10 -53.59 -4.20
CA HIS A 346 -9.32 -52.37 -4.98
C HIS A 346 -8.00 -51.64 -5.30
N ILE A 347 -7.16 -51.42 -4.28
CA ILE A 347 -5.88 -50.70 -4.48
C ILE A 347 -4.89 -51.52 -5.32
N ARG A 348 -4.92 -52.86 -5.24
CA ARG A 348 -4.11 -53.75 -6.09
C ARG A 348 -4.60 -53.80 -7.53
N GLY A 349 -5.90 -53.61 -7.74
CA GLY A 349 -6.49 -53.37 -9.06
C GLY A 349 -6.31 -51.96 -9.60
N PHE A 350 -5.48 -51.13 -8.94
CA PHE A 350 -5.24 -49.72 -9.27
C PHE A 350 -6.50 -48.84 -9.25
N ARG A 351 -7.54 -49.24 -8.50
CA ARG A 351 -8.78 -48.48 -8.32
C ARG A 351 -8.69 -47.65 -7.04
N THR A 352 -8.99 -46.36 -7.14
CA THR A 352 -9.04 -45.46 -5.97
C THR A 352 -10.33 -45.72 -5.18
N PRO A 353 -10.24 -46.15 -3.92
CA PRO A 353 -11.43 -46.30 -3.06
C PRO A 353 -12.02 -44.95 -2.66
N ASP A 354 -13.31 -44.93 -2.31
CA ASP A 354 -13.95 -43.75 -1.72
C ASP A 354 -13.27 -43.37 -0.38
N PRO A 355 -13.11 -42.07 -0.06
CA PRO A 355 -12.55 -41.63 1.22
C PRO A 355 -13.24 -42.22 2.46
N ASN A 356 -14.53 -42.57 2.34
CA ASN A 356 -15.35 -43.13 3.41
C ASN A 356 -15.50 -44.66 3.29
N PHE A 357 -14.67 -45.34 2.49
CA PHE A 357 -14.69 -46.80 2.41
C PHE A 357 -14.50 -47.42 3.80
N GLN A 358 -15.37 -48.35 4.17
CA GLN A 358 -15.36 -48.96 5.49
C GLN A 358 -14.14 -49.89 5.66
N ILE A 359 -13.35 -49.62 6.69
CA ILE A 359 -12.21 -50.44 7.10
C ILE A 359 -12.42 -50.80 8.56
N ASP A 360 -12.45 -52.10 8.85
CA ASP A 360 -12.71 -52.63 10.19
C ASP A 360 -11.38 -52.77 10.97
N ASN A 361 -10.30 -53.21 10.32
CA ASN A 361 -8.98 -53.39 10.94
C ASN A 361 -7.89 -52.54 10.25
N PRO A 362 -7.85 -51.22 10.49
CA PRO A 362 -6.94 -50.32 9.78
C PRO A 362 -5.46 -50.65 9.97
N LYS A 363 -5.06 -51.17 11.13
CA LYS A 363 -3.67 -51.56 11.39
C LYS A 363 -3.20 -52.70 10.49
N GLU A 364 -4.06 -53.70 10.27
CA GLU A 364 -3.75 -54.85 9.40
C GLU A 364 -3.78 -54.43 7.93
N VAL A 365 -4.70 -53.53 7.53
CA VAL A 365 -4.69 -52.93 6.19
C VAL A 365 -3.41 -52.13 5.93
N ILE A 366 -3.02 -51.25 6.86
CA ILE A 366 -1.77 -50.47 6.78
C ILE A 366 -0.54 -51.38 6.69
N ALA A 367 -0.52 -52.49 7.43
CA ALA A 367 0.57 -53.47 7.37
C ALA A 367 0.61 -54.23 6.03
N ALA A 368 -0.53 -54.42 5.37
CA ALA A 368 -0.65 -55.07 4.06
C ALA A 368 -0.46 -54.11 2.87
N MET A 369 -0.53 -52.80 3.10
CA MET A 369 -0.21 -51.77 2.11
C MET A 369 1.28 -51.75 1.79
N ARG A 370 1.59 -51.48 0.52
CA ARG A 370 2.97 -51.23 0.08
C ARG A 370 3.35 -49.82 0.54
N ASP A 371 4.63 -49.63 0.79
CA ASP A 371 5.22 -48.34 1.15
C ASP A 371 4.81 -47.23 0.16
N GLU A 372 4.77 -47.56 -1.12
CA GLU A 372 4.38 -46.71 -2.24
C GLU A 372 2.90 -46.29 -2.21
N ASP A 373 2.02 -47.08 -1.59
CA ASP A 373 0.58 -46.81 -1.51
C ASP A 373 0.29 -45.54 -0.67
N PHE A 374 1.19 -45.19 0.27
CA PHE A 374 1.09 -43.99 1.12
C PHE A 374 1.40 -42.68 0.39
N SER A 375 1.84 -42.76 -0.87
CA SER A 375 2.13 -41.60 -1.74
C SER A 375 1.14 -41.49 -2.91
N ARG A 376 -0.04 -42.13 -2.79
CA ARG A 376 -1.08 -42.22 -3.81
C ARG A 376 -2.45 -41.88 -3.21
N THR A 377 -3.47 -41.70 -4.05
CA THR A 377 -4.85 -41.48 -3.60
C THR A 377 -5.40 -42.60 -2.69
N TYR A 378 -4.79 -43.79 -2.71
CA TYR A 378 -5.19 -44.93 -1.87
C TYR A 378 -5.10 -44.65 -0.37
N VAL A 379 -4.16 -43.80 0.05
CA VAL A 379 -4.00 -43.43 1.46
C VAL A 379 -5.13 -42.51 1.96
N LEU A 380 -5.86 -41.86 1.04
CA LEU A 380 -6.88 -40.85 1.34
C LEU A 380 -8.20 -41.48 1.82
N ASN A 381 -8.13 -42.38 2.81
CA ASN A 381 -9.26 -42.93 3.51
C ASN A 381 -9.29 -42.39 4.95
N VAL A 382 -10.47 -41.99 5.43
CA VAL A 382 -10.62 -41.35 6.76
C VAL A 382 -10.07 -42.23 7.88
N THR A 383 -10.41 -43.52 7.89
CA THR A 383 -9.99 -44.48 8.93
C THR A 383 -8.48 -44.75 8.89
N ILE A 384 -7.90 -44.83 7.69
CA ILE A 384 -6.45 -44.98 7.53
C ILE A 384 -5.73 -43.75 8.07
N VAL A 385 -6.14 -42.55 7.65
CA VAL A 385 -5.49 -41.31 8.06
C VAL A 385 -5.61 -41.07 9.56
N ASP A 386 -6.77 -41.36 10.16
CA ASP A 386 -6.94 -41.33 11.62
C ASP A 386 -5.97 -42.29 12.33
N CYS A 387 -5.84 -43.52 11.83
CA CYS A 387 -4.90 -44.50 12.39
C CYS A 387 -3.44 -44.04 12.28
N LEU A 388 -3.04 -43.46 11.15
CA LEU A 388 -1.69 -42.93 10.93
C LEU A 388 -1.37 -41.73 11.82
N LEU A 389 -2.37 -40.87 12.08
CA LEU A 389 -2.20 -39.66 12.89
C LEU A 389 -2.28 -39.94 14.40
N ALA A 390 -3.05 -40.96 14.81
CA ALA A 390 -3.20 -41.36 16.21
C ALA A 390 -1.93 -42.00 16.81
N ASP A 391 -1.13 -42.71 16.00
CA ASP A 391 0.16 -43.28 16.43
C ASP A 391 1.34 -42.83 15.52
N PRO A 392 1.84 -41.60 15.73
CA PRO A 392 2.96 -41.07 14.95
C PRO A 392 4.27 -41.84 15.15
N SER A 393 4.41 -42.57 16.27
CA SER A 393 5.64 -43.26 16.63
C SER A 393 5.84 -44.52 15.77
N SER A 394 4.75 -45.26 15.54
CA SER A 394 4.76 -46.46 14.70
C SER A 394 4.71 -46.13 13.20
N TYR A 395 4.07 -45.01 12.83
CA TYR A 395 3.76 -44.68 11.42
C TYR A 395 4.43 -43.41 10.88
N GLY A 396 5.57 -43.00 11.45
CA GLY A 396 6.21 -41.71 11.11
C GLY A 396 6.55 -41.54 9.62
N MET A 397 7.02 -42.60 8.95
CA MET A 397 7.35 -42.54 7.52
C MET A 397 6.10 -42.47 6.64
N GLN A 398 5.08 -43.27 6.95
CA GLN A 398 3.80 -43.30 6.26
C GLN A 398 3.08 -41.96 6.39
N LYS A 399 3.05 -41.38 7.61
CA LYS A 399 2.54 -40.02 7.85
C LYS A 399 3.27 -38.98 7.00
N LYS A 400 4.60 -39.05 6.92
CA LYS A 400 5.37 -38.12 6.09
C LYS A 400 5.03 -38.24 4.60
N ARG A 401 4.84 -39.47 4.10
CA ARG A 401 4.41 -39.72 2.71
C ARG A 401 3.01 -39.17 2.43
N LEU A 402 2.06 -39.42 3.34
CA LEU A 402 0.70 -38.85 3.28
C LEU A 402 0.72 -37.32 3.17
N LEU A 403 1.40 -36.64 4.10
CA LEU A 403 1.44 -35.17 4.13
C LEU A 403 2.11 -34.60 2.87
N ASN A 404 3.18 -35.23 2.40
CA ASN A 404 3.85 -34.82 1.16
C ASN A 404 2.96 -35.04 -0.07
N PHE A 405 2.17 -36.11 -0.10
CA PHE A 405 1.23 -36.38 -1.18
C PHE A 405 0.15 -35.29 -1.24
N ILE A 406 -0.49 -34.98 -0.11
CA ILE A 406 -1.50 -33.91 -0.04
C ILE A 406 -0.88 -32.55 -0.41
N ALA A 407 0.36 -32.27 0.00
CA ALA A 407 1.06 -31.03 -0.36
C ALA A 407 1.38 -30.92 -1.87
N THR A 408 1.50 -32.04 -2.57
CA THR A 408 1.84 -32.07 -4.01
C THR A 408 0.60 -31.89 -4.89
N ASP A 409 -0.55 -32.42 -4.46
CA ASP A 409 -1.82 -32.35 -5.18
C ASP A 409 -2.97 -31.96 -4.24
N PHE A 410 -2.89 -30.75 -3.66
CA PHE A 410 -3.87 -30.29 -2.68
C PHE A 410 -5.29 -30.18 -3.28
N ALA A 411 -5.39 -29.67 -4.52
CA ALA A 411 -6.66 -29.52 -5.23
C ALA A 411 -7.30 -30.88 -5.56
N GLY A 412 -6.51 -31.90 -5.91
CA GLY A 412 -7.02 -33.27 -6.11
C GLY A 412 -7.50 -33.94 -4.82
N CYS A 413 -7.11 -33.42 -3.65
CA CYS A 413 -7.47 -33.97 -2.34
C CYS A 413 -8.75 -33.38 -1.74
N GLU A 414 -9.45 -32.44 -2.39
CA GLU A 414 -10.60 -31.72 -1.83
C GLU A 414 -11.74 -32.63 -1.35
N THR A 415 -12.10 -33.65 -2.16
CA THR A 415 -13.13 -34.63 -1.78
C THR A 415 -12.76 -35.38 -0.49
N PHE A 416 -11.48 -35.71 -0.33
CA PHE A 416 -10.97 -36.33 0.88
C PHE A 416 -10.99 -35.35 2.06
N LEU A 417 -10.46 -34.13 1.88
CA LEU A 417 -10.38 -33.13 2.96
C LEU A 417 -11.78 -32.79 3.50
N SER A 418 -12.77 -32.62 2.62
CA SER A 418 -14.17 -32.43 3.01
C SER A 418 -14.72 -33.62 3.82
N SER A 419 -14.49 -34.85 3.36
CA SER A 419 -14.89 -36.06 4.09
C SER A 419 -14.19 -36.18 5.45
N TYR A 420 -12.90 -35.84 5.50
CA TYR A 420 -12.07 -35.92 6.69
C TYR A 420 -12.43 -34.84 7.72
N TYR A 421 -12.77 -33.63 7.30
CA TYR A 421 -13.28 -32.59 8.18
C TYR A 421 -14.63 -32.96 8.80
N ALA A 422 -15.50 -33.65 8.06
CA ALA A 422 -16.80 -34.06 8.54
C ALA A 422 -16.77 -35.27 9.49
N ARG A 423 -15.83 -36.21 9.31
CA ARG A 423 -15.86 -37.53 10.01
C ARG A 423 -14.57 -37.91 10.72
N GLY A 424 -13.45 -37.28 10.39
CA GLY A 424 -12.14 -37.61 10.96
C GLY A 424 -12.07 -37.25 12.44
N THR A 425 -11.38 -38.08 13.21
CA THR A 425 -11.17 -37.88 14.65
C THR A 425 -9.89 -37.11 14.96
N ALA A 426 -8.92 -37.10 14.04
CA ALA A 426 -7.62 -36.46 14.21
C ALA A 426 -7.40 -35.20 13.33
N VAL A 427 -8.47 -34.42 13.06
CA VAL A 427 -8.41 -33.19 12.24
C VAL A 427 -7.33 -32.21 12.70
N ALA A 428 -7.22 -31.98 14.01
CA ALA A 428 -6.18 -31.11 14.59
C ALA A 428 -4.76 -31.58 14.26
N ALA A 429 -4.51 -32.90 14.28
CA ALA A 429 -3.21 -33.49 13.98
C ALA A 429 -2.89 -33.41 12.48
N LEU A 430 -3.89 -33.53 11.60
CA LEU A 430 -3.72 -33.34 10.16
C LEU A 430 -3.34 -31.89 9.85
N ILE A 431 -4.15 -30.93 10.30
CA ILE A 431 -3.93 -29.50 10.03
C ILE A 431 -2.59 -29.03 10.60
N SER A 432 -2.29 -29.39 11.85
CA SER A 432 -1.00 -29.05 12.48
C SER A 432 0.17 -29.74 11.76
N GLY A 433 -0.02 -30.97 11.28
CA GLY A 433 0.97 -31.68 10.47
C GLY A 433 1.25 -30.96 9.15
N MET A 434 0.20 -30.59 8.42
CA MET A 434 0.29 -29.84 7.17
C MET A 434 0.98 -28.48 7.36
N ALA A 435 0.56 -27.70 8.36
CA ALA A 435 1.16 -26.39 8.66
C ALA A 435 2.63 -26.45 9.10
N ARG A 436 3.09 -27.59 9.65
CA ARG A 436 4.49 -27.80 10.06
C ARG A 436 5.36 -28.35 8.94
N THR A 437 4.83 -29.28 8.14
CA THR A 437 5.59 -29.97 7.09
C THR A 437 5.60 -29.20 5.78
N TRP A 438 4.54 -28.44 5.47
CA TRP A 438 4.38 -27.74 4.19
C TRP A 438 4.19 -26.23 4.40
N PRO A 439 5.24 -25.42 4.12
CA PRO A 439 5.14 -23.95 4.21
C PRO A 439 4.09 -23.31 3.29
N GLY A 440 3.74 -23.97 2.19
CA GLY A 440 2.73 -23.49 1.23
C GLY A 440 1.29 -23.79 1.61
N PHE A 441 1.04 -24.50 2.73
CA PHE A 441 -0.30 -24.96 3.10
C PHE A 441 -1.31 -23.82 3.23
N VAL A 442 -0.95 -22.75 3.94
CA VAL A 442 -1.86 -21.61 4.17
C VAL A 442 -2.19 -20.92 2.85
N ALA A 443 -1.20 -20.70 2.00
CA ALA A 443 -1.42 -20.08 0.69
C ALA A 443 -2.36 -20.95 -0.17
N ALA A 444 -2.14 -22.26 -0.21
CA ALA A 444 -2.98 -23.20 -0.94
C ALA A 444 -4.43 -23.20 -0.41
N ALA A 445 -4.60 -23.25 0.92
CA ALA A 445 -5.91 -23.20 1.57
C ALA A 445 -6.67 -21.91 1.22
N LEU A 446 -6.01 -20.75 1.21
CA LEU A 446 -6.63 -19.47 0.85
C LEU A 446 -7.04 -19.40 -0.63
N THR A 447 -6.26 -20.03 -1.52
CA THR A 447 -6.57 -20.07 -2.97
C THR A 447 -7.57 -21.15 -3.37
N SER A 448 -7.85 -22.11 -2.50
CA SER A 448 -8.78 -23.20 -2.78
C SER A 448 -10.23 -22.68 -2.97
N PRO A 449 -11.04 -23.30 -3.84
CA PRO A 449 -12.48 -23.06 -3.88
C PRO A 449 -13.18 -23.29 -2.54
N ALA A 450 -12.62 -24.12 -1.66
CA ALA A 450 -13.11 -24.43 -0.32
C ALA A 450 -12.41 -23.61 0.78
N ASN A 451 -11.85 -22.43 0.44
CA ASN A 451 -11.06 -21.61 1.37
C ASN A 451 -11.75 -21.32 2.71
N LEU A 452 -13.04 -20.96 2.72
CA LEU A 452 -13.80 -20.68 3.94
C LEU A 452 -13.80 -21.88 4.91
N MET A 453 -13.99 -23.09 4.38
CA MET A 453 -13.96 -24.33 5.17
C MET A 453 -12.57 -24.62 5.72
N HIS A 454 -11.53 -24.52 4.89
CA HIS A 454 -10.16 -24.75 5.36
C HIS A 454 -9.78 -23.78 6.48
N VAL A 455 -10.08 -22.49 6.30
CA VAL A 455 -9.76 -21.46 7.29
C VAL A 455 -10.56 -21.68 8.58
N ALA A 456 -11.85 -22.01 8.49
CA ALA A 456 -12.66 -22.35 9.67
C ALA A 456 -12.06 -23.50 10.48
N HIS A 457 -11.63 -24.59 9.81
CA HIS A 457 -10.99 -25.72 10.49
C HIS A 457 -9.58 -25.39 11.01
N ILE A 458 -8.81 -24.54 10.32
CA ILE A 458 -7.54 -24.01 10.85
C ILE A 458 -7.79 -23.28 12.17
N MET A 459 -8.77 -22.38 12.21
CA MET A 459 -9.13 -21.60 13.40
C MET A 459 -9.63 -22.48 14.55
N SER A 460 -10.47 -23.47 14.26
CA SER A 460 -11.08 -24.34 15.27
C SER A 460 -10.08 -25.32 15.90
N HIS A 461 -9.20 -25.93 15.09
CA HIS A 461 -8.44 -27.10 15.52
C HIS A 461 -6.97 -26.86 15.85
N MET A 462 -6.38 -25.72 15.48
CA MET A 462 -4.98 -25.42 15.84
C MET A 462 -4.85 -24.89 17.28
N SER A 463 -3.68 -25.06 17.89
CA SER A 463 -3.38 -24.47 19.20
C SER A 463 -3.17 -22.95 19.09
N ASN A 464 -3.40 -22.19 20.17
CA ASN A 464 -3.17 -20.74 20.16
C ASN A 464 -1.72 -20.37 19.83
N ALA A 465 -0.76 -21.19 20.27
CA ALA A 465 0.66 -20.98 19.95
C ALA A 465 0.94 -21.20 18.46
N ASP A 466 0.38 -22.25 17.87
CA ASP A 466 0.56 -22.53 16.44
C ASP A 466 -0.17 -21.49 15.56
N LEU A 467 -1.37 -21.03 15.95
CA LEU A 467 -2.10 -19.95 15.26
C LEU A 467 -1.30 -18.64 15.27
N LYS A 468 -0.74 -18.26 16.43
CA LYS A 468 0.10 -17.06 16.54
C LYS A 468 1.36 -17.17 15.67
N GLY A 469 2.01 -18.33 15.67
CA GLY A 469 3.15 -18.59 14.79
C GLY A 469 2.77 -18.65 13.30
N LEU A 470 1.52 -18.94 12.97
CA LEU A 470 1.01 -18.98 11.61
C LEU A 470 0.69 -17.58 11.09
N ALA A 471 -0.01 -16.75 11.88
CA ALA A 471 -0.29 -15.35 11.53
C ALA A 471 1.00 -14.55 11.27
N GLY A 472 2.02 -14.71 12.11
CA GLY A 472 3.31 -14.03 11.91
C GLY A 472 4.09 -14.49 10.66
N ARG A 473 3.92 -15.75 10.22
CA ARG A 473 4.56 -16.29 9.00
C ARG A 473 3.76 -16.01 7.74
N HIS A 474 2.44 -15.88 7.86
CA HIS A 474 1.51 -15.74 6.75
C HIS A 474 0.45 -14.67 7.05
N PRO A 475 0.79 -13.37 6.99
CA PRO A 475 -0.16 -12.28 7.29
C PRO A 475 -1.43 -12.31 6.44
N ALA A 476 -1.37 -12.93 5.26
CA ALA A 476 -2.51 -13.10 4.36
C ALA A 476 -3.70 -13.85 5.01
N ILE A 477 -3.47 -14.76 5.97
CA ILE A 477 -4.58 -15.42 6.67
C ILE A 477 -5.34 -14.44 7.56
N SER A 478 -4.62 -13.54 8.23
CA SER A 478 -5.19 -12.54 9.13
C SER A 478 -6.08 -11.61 8.33
N ASN A 479 -5.58 -11.09 7.20
CA ASN A 479 -6.37 -10.25 6.28
C ASN A 479 -7.59 -10.98 5.73
N PHE A 480 -7.44 -12.24 5.31
CA PHE A 480 -8.57 -13.02 4.80
C PHE A 480 -9.65 -13.22 5.86
N VAL A 481 -9.26 -13.52 7.10
CA VAL A 481 -10.20 -13.67 8.22
C VAL A 481 -10.84 -12.31 8.55
N SER A 482 -10.06 -11.22 8.59
CA SER A 482 -10.55 -9.86 8.83
C SER A 482 -11.66 -9.45 7.86
N GLU A 483 -11.51 -9.76 6.57
CA GLU A 483 -12.46 -9.40 5.51
C GLU A 483 -13.66 -10.36 5.43
N ARG A 484 -13.46 -11.65 5.70
CA ARG A 484 -14.45 -12.71 5.44
C ARG A 484 -14.96 -13.40 6.70
N LEU A 485 -14.81 -12.78 7.88
CA LEU A 485 -15.15 -13.39 9.17
C LEU A 485 -16.59 -13.92 9.21
N ALA A 486 -17.56 -13.14 8.73
CA ALA A 486 -18.97 -13.54 8.71
C ALA A 486 -19.21 -14.80 7.86
N ASP A 487 -18.58 -14.90 6.69
CA ASP A 487 -18.68 -16.04 5.79
C ASP A 487 -18.02 -17.30 6.36
N ILE A 488 -16.92 -17.13 7.09
CA ILE A 488 -16.21 -18.22 7.79
C ILE A 488 -17.08 -18.76 8.93
N LEU A 489 -17.67 -17.89 9.74
CA LEU A 489 -18.57 -18.29 10.82
C LEU A 489 -19.84 -18.98 10.28
N ALA A 490 -20.32 -18.56 9.11
CA ALA A 490 -21.47 -19.17 8.44
C ALA A 490 -21.22 -20.61 7.94
N GLN A 491 -19.99 -21.11 7.94
CA GLN A 491 -19.68 -22.49 7.58
C GLN A 491 -20.18 -23.53 8.60
N GLY A 492 -20.59 -23.10 9.80
CA GLY A 492 -21.12 -24.00 10.83
C GLY A 492 -20.06 -24.81 11.57
N VAL A 493 -18.78 -24.47 11.40
CA VAL A 493 -17.66 -25.00 12.22
C VAL A 493 -17.64 -24.25 13.55
N ASP A 494 -17.53 -24.98 14.67
CA ASP A 494 -17.41 -24.38 15.99
C ASP A 494 -16.03 -23.72 16.14
N VAL A 495 -16.00 -22.40 15.97
CA VAL A 495 -14.79 -21.56 16.09
C VAL A 495 -14.92 -20.71 17.34
N PRO A 496 -14.17 -21.01 18.42
CA PRO A 496 -14.19 -20.19 19.63
C PRO A 496 -13.69 -18.77 19.32
N ALA A 497 -14.41 -17.76 19.80
CA ALA A 497 -14.12 -16.36 19.49
C ALA A 497 -12.73 -15.92 19.98
N GLU A 498 -12.21 -16.54 21.05
CA GLU A 498 -10.88 -16.26 21.60
C GLU A 498 -9.74 -16.62 20.62
N ARG A 499 -10.03 -17.42 19.57
CA ARG A 499 -9.06 -17.78 18.52
C ARG A 499 -8.75 -16.63 17.56
N LEU A 500 -9.52 -15.55 17.59
CA LEU A 500 -9.29 -14.36 16.75
C LEU A 500 -8.05 -13.57 17.20
N GLN A 501 -7.79 -13.51 18.51
CA GLN A 501 -6.67 -12.74 19.05
C GLN A 501 -5.29 -13.31 18.66
N PRO A 502 -5.00 -14.63 18.75
CA PRO A 502 -3.75 -15.20 18.26
C PRO A 502 -3.51 -14.98 16.76
N LEU A 503 -4.58 -14.83 15.97
CA LEU A 503 -4.51 -14.60 14.54
C LEU A 503 -4.26 -13.14 14.15
N ASP A 504 -4.22 -12.22 15.12
CA ASP A 504 -4.05 -10.79 14.87
C ASP A 504 -5.10 -10.26 13.88
N VAL A 505 -6.36 -10.69 14.06
CA VAL A 505 -7.49 -10.28 13.22
C VAL A 505 -7.85 -8.83 13.54
N GLU A 506 -8.14 -8.07 12.50
CA GLU A 506 -8.68 -6.72 12.58
C GLU A 506 -9.92 -6.64 11.70
N ALA A 507 -11.08 -6.97 12.27
CA ALA A 507 -12.34 -7.06 11.54
C ALA A 507 -12.68 -5.75 10.83
N THR A 508 -12.97 -5.84 9.53
CA THR A 508 -13.25 -4.68 8.68
C THR A 508 -14.70 -4.20 8.83
N ASP A 509 -15.64 -5.14 9.02
CA ASP A 509 -17.07 -4.87 9.19
C ASP A 509 -17.67 -5.65 10.38
N LEU A 510 -17.93 -4.94 11.48
CA LEU A 510 -18.58 -5.49 12.66
C LEU A 510 -20.08 -5.78 12.46
N ALA A 511 -20.75 -5.08 11.55
CA ALA A 511 -22.17 -5.29 11.29
C ALA A 511 -22.42 -6.63 10.58
N ALA A 512 -21.48 -7.08 9.74
CA ALA A 512 -21.55 -8.38 9.08
C ALA A 512 -21.60 -9.56 10.07
N VAL A 513 -21.07 -9.39 11.29
CA VAL A 513 -21.06 -10.41 12.35
C VAL A 513 -22.10 -10.18 13.45
N GLU A 514 -23.12 -9.33 13.21
CA GLU A 514 -24.21 -9.03 14.16
C GLU A 514 -24.95 -10.29 14.66
N ALA A 515 -25.04 -11.33 13.82
CA ALA A 515 -25.64 -12.61 14.18
C ALA A 515 -24.85 -13.42 15.23
N TYR A 516 -23.62 -13.01 15.58
CA TYR A 516 -22.71 -13.73 16.48
C TYR A 516 -22.28 -12.86 17.69
N PRO A 517 -23.15 -12.66 18.71
CA PRO A 517 -22.87 -11.75 19.83
C PRO A 517 -21.62 -12.09 20.65
N GLY A 518 -21.30 -13.37 20.80
CA GLY A 518 -20.08 -13.82 21.49
C GLY A 518 -18.80 -13.38 20.77
N VAL A 519 -18.81 -13.40 19.43
CA VAL A 519 -17.71 -12.93 18.59
C VAL A 519 -17.56 -11.42 18.69
N ILE A 520 -18.66 -10.67 18.59
CA ILE A 520 -18.66 -9.20 18.72
C ILE A 520 -18.05 -8.77 20.04
N ARG A 521 -18.42 -9.44 21.13
CA ARG A 521 -17.87 -9.12 22.45
C ARG A 521 -16.35 -9.28 22.50
N VAL A 522 -15.81 -10.38 21.97
CA VAL A 522 -14.36 -10.61 21.93
C VAL A 522 -13.66 -9.62 21.00
N LEU A 523 -14.24 -9.31 19.84
CA LEU A 523 -13.70 -8.32 18.92
C LEU A 523 -13.62 -6.95 19.58
N PHE A 524 -14.70 -6.54 20.26
CA PHE A 524 -14.79 -5.25 20.93
C PHE A 524 -13.87 -5.16 22.15
N ASP A 525 -13.97 -6.11 23.08
CA ASP A 525 -13.18 -6.13 24.33
C ASP A 525 -11.67 -6.23 24.01
N GLY A 526 -11.30 -6.92 22.92
CA GLY A 526 -9.92 -7.08 22.46
C GLY A 526 -9.42 -5.99 21.52
N GLY A 527 -10.25 -5.05 21.06
CA GLY A 527 -9.86 -4.03 20.07
C GLY A 527 -9.50 -4.60 18.67
N LEU A 528 -10.05 -5.75 18.31
CA LEU A 528 -9.75 -6.52 17.10
C LEU A 528 -10.59 -6.08 15.88
N TYR A 529 -10.77 -4.78 15.71
CA TYR A 529 -11.56 -4.19 14.63
C TYR A 529 -10.88 -2.94 14.09
N GLU A 530 -11.13 -2.64 12.82
CA GLU A 530 -10.61 -1.43 12.19
C GLU A 530 -11.31 -0.18 12.75
N LEU A 531 -10.52 0.87 12.96
CA LEU A 531 -11.03 2.20 13.32
C LEU A 531 -11.63 2.87 12.07
N SER A 532 -12.88 2.53 11.80
CA SER A 532 -13.69 3.08 10.70
C SER A 532 -14.96 3.74 11.23
N ILE A 533 -15.55 4.63 10.41
CA ILE A 533 -16.82 5.30 10.73
C ILE A 533 -17.93 4.27 10.96
N ASP A 534 -18.02 3.25 10.10
CA ASP A 534 -19.08 2.24 10.16
C ASP A 534 -18.96 1.36 11.41
N ASN A 535 -17.75 0.91 11.75
CA ASN A 535 -17.52 0.10 12.95
C ASN A 535 -17.80 0.90 14.23
N LEU A 536 -17.41 2.18 14.29
CA LEU A 536 -17.72 3.01 15.45
C LEU A 536 -19.22 3.29 15.58
N ASN A 537 -19.91 3.56 14.47
CA ASN A 537 -21.37 3.71 14.48
C ASN A 537 -22.07 2.41 14.92
N PHE A 538 -21.58 1.26 14.48
CA PHE A 538 -22.05 -0.04 14.95
C PHE A 538 -21.82 -0.22 16.46
N ILE A 539 -20.62 0.08 16.96
CA ILE A 539 -20.27 0.01 18.37
C ILE A 539 -21.17 0.92 19.21
N PHE A 540 -21.36 2.19 18.81
CA PHE A 540 -22.24 3.11 19.52
C PHE A 540 -23.66 2.56 19.59
N ARG A 541 -24.22 2.09 18.48
CA ARG A 541 -25.62 1.64 18.40
C ARG A 541 -25.86 0.30 19.09
N VAL A 542 -25.04 -0.71 18.80
CA VAL A 542 -25.29 -2.12 19.13
C VAL A 542 -24.58 -2.53 20.42
N VAL A 543 -23.33 -2.09 20.61
CA VAL A 543 -22.51 -2.50 21.78
C VAL A 543 -22.76 -1.59 22.98
N LEU A 544 -22.76 -0.27 22.77
CA LEU A 544 -22.89 0.73 23.84
C LEU A 544 -24.32 1.23 24.04
N GLY A 545 -25.24 0.95 23.11
CA GLY A 545 -26.65 1.34 23.21
C GLY A 545 -26.92 2.84 23.07
N ILE A 546 -25.96 3.60 22.52
CA ILE A 546 -26.05 5.04 22.27
C ILE A 546 -26.83 5.26 20.97
N ARG A 547 -27.98 5.94 21.05
CA ARG A 547 -28.91 6.16 19.92
C ARG A 547 -28.86 7.56 19.31
N GLU A 548 -27.86 8.37 19.69
CA GLU A 548 -27.71 9.76 19.26
C GLU A 548 -26.91 9.83 17.95
N VAL A 549 -27.53 9.39 16.84
CA VAL A 549 -26.89 9.27 15.51
C VAL A 549 -26.30 10.60 15.03
N ASP A 550 -26.97 11.72 15.31
CA ASP A 550 -26.47 13.04 14.91
C ASP A 550 -25.20 13.41 15.68
N ARG A 551 -25.12 13.09 16.98
CA ARG A 551 -23.95 13.38 17.82
C ARG A 551 -22.75 12.51 17.46
N SER A 552 -22.95 11.26 17.05
CA SER A 552 -21.84 10.40 16.61
C SER A 552 -21.17 10.93 15.32
N GLY A 553 -21.89 11.73 14.52
CA GLY A 553 -21.35 12.42 13.36
C GLY A 553 -20.77 13.81 13.65
N GLU A 554 -21.38 14.58 14.58
CA GLU A 554 -21.00 15.97 14.86
C GLU A 554 -19.93 16.14 15.96
N GLN A 555 -19.86 15.20 16.91
CA GLN A 555 -19.05 15.26 18.13
C GLN A 555 -18.45 13.88 18.45
N ASN A 556 -17.83 13.22 17.47
CA ASN A 556 -17.49 11.81 17.55
C ASN A 556 -16.56 11.48 18.73
N TYR A 557 -15.46 12.21 18.88
CA TYR A 557 -14.49 11.94 19.95
C TYR A 557 -15.02 12.36 21.32
N THR A 558 -15.82 13.43 21.38
CA THR A 558 -16.55 13.80 22.61
C THR A 558 -17.46 12.65 23.04
N LEU A 559 -18.20 12.05 22.12
CA LEU A 559 -19.06 10.91 22.42
C LEU A 559 -18.27 9.66 22.85
N VAL A 560 -17.12 9.39 22.21
CA VAL A 560 -16.19 8.33 22.64
C VAL A 560 -15.78 8.54 24.09
N LEU A 561 -15.36 9.75 24.46
CA LEU A 561 -14.92 10.08 25.82
C LEU A 561 -16.07 9.96 26.84
N GLU A 562 -17.26 10.46 26.49
CA GLU A 562 -18.47 10.38 27.31
C GLU A 562 -18.96 8.94 27.52
N SER A 563 -18.71 8.04 26.56
CA SER A 563 -19.12 6.64 26.67
C SER A 563 -18.49 5.90 27.86
N GLY A 564 -17.33 6.38 28.34
CA GLY A 564 -16.59 5.75 29.45
C GLY A 564 -16.10 4.33 29.17
N SER A 565 -16.17 3.87 27.91
CA SER A 565 -15.84 2.49 27.53
C SER A 565 -14.33 2.27 27.50
N ALA A 566 -13.82 1.53 28.49
CA ALA A 566 -12.39 1.24 28.60
C ALA A 566 -11.80 0.51 27.38
N PRO A 567 -12.45 -0.53 26.78
CA PRO A 567 -11.93 -1.19 25.58
C PRO A 567 -11.82 -0.24 24.38
N LEU A 568 -12.86 0.57 24.15
CA LEU A 568 -12.90 1.53 23.04
C LEU A 568 -11.83 2.62 23.21
N LEU A 569 -11.72 3.17 24.42
CA LEU A 569 -10.72 4.18 24.74
C LEU A 569 -9.30 3.62 24.59
N ALA A 570 -9.04 2.38 25.03
CA ALA A 570 -7.73 1.75 24.88
C ALA A 570 -7.34 1.57 23.40
N LYS A 571 -8.28 1.12 22.54
CA LYS A 571 -8.03 1.00 21.08
C LYS A 571 -7.73 2.35 20.44
N ILE A 572 -8.53 3.37 20.76
CA ILE A 572 -8.36 4.72 20.21
C ILE A 572 -7.08 5.36 20.72
N ASP A 573 -6.78 5.30 22.01
CA ASP A 573 -5.56 5.89 22.58
C ASP A 573 -4.29 5.18 22.05
N GLY A 574 -4.34 3.87 21.81
CA GLY A 574 -3.22 3.10 21.26
C GLY A 574 -2.95 3.33 19.77
N ARG A 575 -3.96 3.77 19.00
CA ARG A 575 -3.85 4.05 17.55
C ARG A 575 -4.54 5.37 17.16
N PHE A 576 -4.31 6.43 17.94
CA PHE A 576 -5.06 7.68 17.78
C PHE A 576 -4.83 8.35 16.42
N GLY A 577 -3.62 8.26 15.86
CA GLY A 577 -3.34 8.75 14.51
C GLY A 577 -4.19 8.09 13.43
N GLU A 578 -4.51 6.79 13.55
CA GLU A 578 -5.44 6.11 12.64
C GLU A 578 -6.88 6.58 12.86
N TYR A 579 -7.31 6.69 14.12
CA TYR A 579 -8.62 7.22 14.46
C TYR A 579 -8.85 8.64 13.91
N LEU A 580 -7.87 9.53 14.08
CA LEU A 580 -7.92 10.90 13.56
C LEU A 580 -8.09 10.90 12.03
N ARG A 581 -7.25 10.16 11.30
CA ARG A 581 -7.26 10.14 9.83
C ARG A 581 -8.44 9.41 9.21
N ASN A 582 -8.82 8.27 9.78
CA ASN A 582 -9.83 7.39 9.18
C ASN A 582 -11.25 7.73 9.64
N VAL A 583 -11.39 8.42 10.77
CA VAL A 583 -12.69 8.75 11.37
C VAL A 583 -12.87 10.26 11.48
N LEU A 584 -12.12 10.95 12.35
CA LEU A 584 -12.42 12.34 12.70
C LEU A 584 -12.31 13.30 11.51
N LEU A 585 -11.27 13.16 10.68
CA LEU A 585 -11.08 13.97 9.46
C LEU A 585 -12.00 13.55 8.31
N ARG A 586 -12.50 12.30 8.33
CA ARG A 586 -13.39 11.76 7.28
C ARG A 586 -14.86 12.01 7.55
N LEU A 587 -15.23 12.33 8.78
CA LEU A 587 -16.59 12.72 9.15
C LEU A 587 -16.83 14.19 8.77
N PRO A 588 -17.62 14.47 7.70
CA PRO A 588 -17.76 15.83 7.18
C PRO A 588 -18.44 16.78 8.18
N ASN A 589 -19.26 16.24 9.07
CA ASN A 589 -20.03 17.02 10.04
C ASN A 589 -19.35 17.14 11.40
N ASN A 590 -18.15 16.55 11.60
CA ASN A 590 -17.47 16.53 12.89
C ASN A 590 -16.85 17.90 13.23
N CYS A 591 -17.73 18.87 13.53
CA CYS A 591 -17.40 20.27 13.69
C CYS A 591 -17.79 20.84 15.06
N ARG A 592 -18.31 20.03 15.98
CA ARG A 592 -18.84 20.50 17.27
C ARG A 592 -18.17 19.82 18.47
N GLU A 593 -16.95 19.33 18.33
CA GLU A 593 -16.24 18.69 19.44
C GLU A 593 -16.12 19.65 20.65
N SER A 594 -16.22 19.10 21.86
CA SER A 594 -16.14 19.92 23.08
C SER A 594 -14.75 20.55 23.24
N ILE A 595 -14.65 21.68 23.96
CA ILE A 595 -13.36 22.34 24.22
C ILE A 595 -12.37 21.38 24.89
N SER A 596 -12.81 20.58 25.87
CA SER A 596 -11.96 19.57 26.52
C SER A 596 -11.47 18.49 25.56
N THR A 597 -12.32 18.10 24.61
CA THR A 597 -11.95 17.13 23.56
C THR A 597 -10.91 17.73 22.63
N ILE A 598 -11.12 18.95 22.15
CA ILE A 598 -10.18 19.69 21.29
C ILE A 598 -8.82 19.83 21.98
N GLN A 599 -8.79 20.22 23.25
CA GLN A 599 -7.56 20.32 24.04
C GLN A 599 -6.84 18.96 24.16
N ARG A 600 -7.59 17.86 24.30
CA ARG A 600 -7.02 16.51 24.33
C ARG A 600 -6.36 16.13 23.01
N VAL A 601 -6.96 16.51 21.87
CA VAL A 601 -6.35 16.31 20.53
C VAL A 601 -5.09 17.15 20.37
N ILE A 602 -5.13 18.43 20.77
CA ILE A 602 -3.97 19.35 20.74
C ILE A 602 -2.80 18.81 21.57
N GLY A 603 -3.08 18.17 22.71
CA GLY A 603 -2.08 17.60 23.59
C GLY A 603 -1.44 16.29 23.11
N ARG A 604 -1.86 15.72 21.97
CA ARG A 604 -1.31 14.47 21.43
C ARG A 604 0.02 14.71 20.72
N ALA A 605 1.11 14.28 21.34
CA ALA A 605 2.46 14.34 20.76
C ALA A 605 2.76 13.21 19.75
N ASP A 606 1.89 12.20 19.67
CA ASP A 606 1.99 11.03 18.78
C ASP A 606 1.35 11.25 17.40
N VAL A 607 0.94 12.49 17.10
CA VAL A 607 0.28 12.89 15.86
C VAL A 607 1.01 14.06 15.22
N GLU A 608 1.03 14.09 13.89
CA GLU A 608 1.58 15.20 13.12
C GLU A 608 0.77 16.49 13.31
N VAL A 609 1.49 17.61 13.42
CA VAL A 609 0.92 18.95 13.65
C VAL A 609 -0.06 19.34 12.54
N GLU A 610 0.21 18.91 11.31
CA GLU A 610 -0.62 19.12 10.13
C GLU A 610 -2.00 18.45 10.26
N SER A 611 -2.04 17.21 10.78
CA SER A 611 -3.32 16.50 10.99
C SER A 611 -4.14 17.14 12.10
N ILE A 612 -3.49 17.64 13.15
CA ILE A 612 -4.16 18.40 14.21
C ILE A 612 -4.72 19.72 13.64
N ALA A 613 -3.96 20.41 12.79
CA ALA A 613 -4.40 21.64 12.14
C ALA A 613 -5.64 21.41 11.27
N GLU A 614 -5.66 20.36 10.46
CA GLU A 614 -6.82 19.99 9.63
C GLU A 614 -8.07 19.72 10.49
N PHE A 615 -7.90 18.98 11.59
CA PHE A 615 -8.99 18.72 12.53
C PHE A 615 -9.53 20.01 13.16
N LEU A 616 -8.65 20.94 13.54
CA LEU A 616 -9.02 22.22 14.13
C LEU A 616 -9.75 23.12 13.13
N GLU A 617 -9.33 23.12 11.86
CA GLU A 617 -10.01 23.87 10.78
C GLU A 617 -11.49 23.48 10.65
N MET A 618 -11.80 22.20 10.82
CA MET A 618 -13.18 21.67 10.80
C MET A 618 -14.03 22.15 11.99
N GLN A 619 -13.43 22.49 13.14
CA GLN A 619 -14.19 22.79 14.36
C GLN A 619 -14.85 24.18 14.31
N SER A 620 -16.10 24.27 14.74
CA SER A 620 -16.82 25.54 14.88
C SER A 620 -16.36 26.36 16.10
N THR A 621 -15.82 25.69 17.12
CA THR A 621 -15.37 26.32 18.37
C THR A 621 -13.89 26.66 18.29
N SER A 622 -13.52 27.88 18.69
CA SER A 622 -12.13 28.29 18.83
C SER A 622 -11.55 27.84 20.16
N VAL A 623 -10.25 27.57 20.18
CA VAL A 623 -9.51 27.32 21.42
C VAL A 623 -9.54 28.60 22.27
N PRO A 624 -9.90 28.54 23.57
CA PRO A 624 -10.06 29.74 24.39
C PRO A 624 -8.74 30.40 24.78
N THR A 625 -7.69 29.60 25.01
CA THR A 625 -6.38 30.08 25.47
C THR A 625 -5.24 29.26 24.89
N LEU A 626 -4.08 29.89 24.75
CA LEU A 626 -2.83 29.20 24.43
C LEU A 626 -2.25 28.40 25.62
N ASP A 627 -2.84 28.52 26.81
CA ASP A 627 -2.43 27.69 27.94
C ASP A 627 -2.58 26.20 27.59
N GLN A 628 -1.54 25.41 27.88
CA GLN A 628 -1.42 23.98 27.56
C GLN A 628 -1.41 23.64 26.05
N VAL A 629 -1.33 24.63 25.17
CA VAL A 629 -1.12 24.40 23.74
C VAL A 629 0.38 24.27 23.46
N PRO A 630 0.85 23.22 22.76
CA PRO A 630 2.25 23.10 22.36
C PRO A 630 2.70 24.28 21.48
N ASP A 631 3.89 24.82 21.73
CA ASP A 631 4.46 25.95 21.00
C ASP A 631 4.44 25.77 19.47
N GLY A 632 4.61 24.54 18.98
CA GLY A 632 4.55 24.19 17.55
C GLY A 632 3.23 24.53 16.87
N LEU A 633 2.12 24.59 17.62
CA LEU A 633 0.78 24.86 17.11
C LEU A 633 0.37 26.33 17.21
N HIS A 634 1.12 27.17 17.94
CA HIS A 634 0.71 28.55 18.21
C HIS A 634 0.53 29.35 16.92
N ALA A 635 1.55 29.42 16.06
CA ALA A 635 1.44 30.16 14.79
C ALA A 635 0.32 29.61 13.90
N THR A 636 0.13 28.29 13.89
CA THR A 636 -0.92 27.62 13.12
C THR A 636 -2.30 28.07 13.58
N LEU A 637 -2.59 28.07 14.88
CA LEU A 637 -3.89 28.51 15.43
C LEU A 637 -4.29 29.93 15.01
N PHE A 638 -3.33 30.86 14.99
CA PHE A 638 -3.56 32.23 14.50
C PHE A 638 -3.78 32.26 12.99
N ARG A 639 -3.01 31.47 12.22
CA ARG A 639 -3.16 31.37 10.76
C ARG A 639 -4.54 30.83 10.34
N ILE A 640 -5.05 29.83 11.04
CA ILE A 640 -6.37 29.24 10.76
C ILE A 640 -7.52 29.95 11.50
N ALA A 641 -7.20 30.93 12.36
CA ALA A 641 -8.12 31.66 13.24
C ALA A 641 -9.02 30.75 14.10
N LYS A 642 -8.42 29.70 14.68
CA LYS A 642 -9.07 28.78 15.64
C LYS A 642 -8.64 29.01 17.08
N ILE A 643 -8.21 30.24 17.39
CA ILE A 643 -7.93 30.74 18.74
C ILE A 643 -8.88 31.92 19.00
N GLU A 644 -9.41 32.03 20.22
CA GLU A 644 -10.23 33.17 20.59
C GLU A 644 -9.43 34.47 20.48
N ALA A 645 -10.02 35.47 19.82
CA ALA A 645 -9.44 36.78 19.61
C ALA A 645 -9.47 37.58 20.92
N THR A 646 -8.44 37.40 21.75
CA THR A 646 -8.23 38.17 22.99
C THR A 646 -6.83 38.75 23.03
N TRP A 647 -6.67 39.93 23.66
CA TRP A 647 -5.34 40.52 23.84
C TRP A 647 -4.40 39.64 24.66
N VAL A 648 -4.95 38.82 25.58
CA VAL A 648 -4.19 37.85 26.37
C VAL A 648 -3.56 36.80 25.47
N ASN A 649 -4.32 36.26 24.50
CA ASN A 649 -3.79 35.29 23.54
C ASN A 649 -2.77 35.92 22.58
N CYS A 650 -3.01 37.15 22.10
CA CYS A 650 -2.03 37.88 21.28
C CYS A 650 -0.72 38.10 22.04
N LEU A 651 -0.79 38.47 23.32
CA LEU A 651 0.38 38.66 24.17
C LEU A 651 1.13 37.34 24.41
N ALA A 652 0.39 36.27 24.69
CA ALA A 652 0.96 34.94 24.88
C ALA A 652 1.66 34.46 23.60
N PHE A 653 1.11 34.73 22.41
CA PHE A 653 1.75 34.39 21.14
C PHE A 653 3.04 35.18 20.88
N ILE A 654 3.08 36.47 21.22
CA ILE A 654 4.33 37.27 21.13
C ILE A 654 5.42 36.69 22.04
N GLY A 655 5.04 36.10 23.17
CA GLY A 655 5.96 35.47 24.10
C GLY A 655 6.38 34.05 23.72
N SER A 656 5.85 33.46 22.64
CA SER A 656 6.12 32.06 22.29
C SER A 656 7.36 31.87 21.42
N SER A 657 7.91 30.66 21.44
CA SER A 657 9.13 30.31 20.67
C SER A 657 8.91 30.32 19.15
N ASN A 658 7.68 30.08 18.68
CA ASN A 658 7.28 30.11 17.28
C ASN A 658 6.49 31.38 16.90
N TYR A 659 6.80 32.49 17.57
CA TYR A 659 6.21 33.78 17.24
C TYR A 659 6.53 34.19 15.79
N ASP A 660 5.50 34.62 15.07
CA ASP A 660 5.59 35.16 13.73
C ASP A 660 4.77 36.46 13.62
N ALA A 661 5.47 37.55 13.32
CA ALA A 661 4.90 38.88 13.21
C ALA A 661 3.90 39.01 12.04
N GLU A 662 4.16 38.36 10.90
CA GLU A 662 3.27 38.40 9.74
C GLU A 662 1.97 37.64 10.02
N VAL A 663 2.07 36.49 10.72
CA VAL A 663 0.92 35.70 11.16
C VAL A 663 0.04 36.51 12.11
N LEU A 664 0.63 37.15 13.13
CA LEU A 664 -0.13 37.97 14.07
C LEU A 664 -0.78 39.17 13.36
N THR A 665 -0.05 39.85 12.47
CA THR A 665 -0.59 40.96 11.66
C THR A 665 -1.80 40.51 10.83
N SER A 666 -1.67 39.38 10.14
CA SER A 666 -2.73 38.80 9.31
C SER A 666 -3.95 38.42 10.13
N PHE A 667 -3.76 37.87 11.34
CA PHE A 667 -4.85 37.55 12.26
C PHE A 667 -5.57 38.80 12.76
N LEU A 668 -4.82 39.84 13.16
CA LEU A 668 -5.33 41.11 13.65
C LEU A 668 -6.09 41.92 12.59
N ASN A 669 -5.72 41.80 11.31
CA ASN A 669 -6.40 42.44 10.18
C ASN A 669 -7.74 41.78 9.80
N ARG A 670 -8.11 40.63 10.37
CA ARG A 670 -9.38 39.97 10.04
C ARG A 670 -10.57 40.76 10.61
N PRO A 671 -11.66 40.94 9.85
CA PRO A 671 -12.85 41.65 10.34
C PRO A 671 -13.47 41.06 11.62
N ALA A 672 -13.41 39.73 11.79
CA ALA A 672 -13.91 39.07 12.99
C ALA A 672 -13.04 39.37 14.23
N THR A 673 -11.71 39.35 14.06
CA THR A 673 -10.75 39.70 15.12
C THR A 673 -10.88 41.16 15.52
N LEU A 674 -10.99 42.07 14.54
CA LEU A 674 -11.21 43.49 14.78
C LEU A 674 -12.47 43.73 15.62
N ARG A 675 -13.60 43.11 15.24
CA ARG A 675 -14.85 43.20 16.01
C ARG A 675 -14.73 42.67 17.44
N ALA A 676 -13.90 41.66 17.68
CA ALA A 676 -13.71 41.09 19.01
C ALA A 676 -12.77 41.93 19.89
N LEU A 677 -11.80 42.63 19.31
CA LEU A 677 -10.74 43.33 20.05
C LEU A 677 -10.93 44.84 20.17
N ALA A 678 -11.63 45.48 19.22
CA ALA A 678 -11.70 46.95 19.12
C ALA A 678 -12.36 47.64 20.34
N ASP A 679 -13.19 46.93 21.09
CA ASP A 679 -13.88 47.45 22.29
C ASP A 679 -13.17 47.07 23.60
N HIS A 680 -12.00 46.44 23.53
CA HIS A 680 -11.25 45.97 24.68
C HIS A 680 -9.91 46.69 24.80
N GLN A 681 -9.65 47.25 25.99
CA GLN A 681 -8.39 47.93 26.25
C GLN A 681 -7.20 46.95 26.14
N VAL A 682 -6.13 47.38 25.49
CA VAL A 682 -4.88 46.60 25.43
C VAL A 682 -4.26 46.54 26.83
N PRO A 683 -3.81 45.37 27.32
CA PRO A 683 -3.22 45.23 28.64
C PRO A 683 -2.08 46.23 28.91
N ASP A 684 -2.10 46.85 30.09
CA ASP A 684 -1.05 47.75 30.57
C ASP A 684 0.04 46.98 31.36
N GLY A 685 1.15 47.65 31.68
CA GLY A 685 2.27 47.10 32.45
C GLY A 685 3.41 46.53 31.60
N ASP A 686 4.52 46.18 32.26
CA ASP A 686 5.79 45.83 31.60
C ASP A 686 5.70 44.55 30.78
N ARG A 687 4.98 43.53 31.28
CA ARG A 687 4.80 42.27 30.55
C ARG A 687 4.07 42.43 29.22
N ALA A 688 3.19 43.42 29.11
CA ALA A 688 2.43 43.70 27.89
C ALA A 688 3.09 44.77 26.99
N ALA A 689 4.26 45.31 27.37
CA ALA A 689 4.99 46.28 26.57
C ALA A 689 5.32 45.79 25.14
N PRO A 690 5.69 44.51 24.91
CA PRO A 690 5.94 44.00 23.56
C PRO A 690 4.70 44.07 22.66
N LEU A 691 3.52 43.73 23.17
CA LEU A 691 2.26 43.80 22.40
C LEU A 691 1.91 45.25 22.04
N ARG A 692 2.03 46.17 23.00
CA ARG A 692 1.78 47.59 22.77
C ARG A 692 2.74 48.18 21.73
N LYS A 693 4.03 47.82 21.82
CA LYS A 693 5.05 48.21 20.84
C LYS A 693 4.72 47.64 19.46
N PHE A 694 4.36 46.35 19.40
CA PHE A 694 3.97 45.70 18.15
C PHE A 694 2.79 46.42 17.47
N ILE A 695 1.70 46.71 18.20
CA ILE A 695 0.54 47.43 17.62
C ILE A 695 0.96 48.81 17.10
N LEU A 696 1.76 49.55 17.87
CA LEU A 696 2.18 50.91 17.52
C LEU A 696 3.09 50.93 16.28
N GLU A 697 4.00 49.97 16.13
CA GLU A 697 5.02 49.98 15.08
C GLU A 697 4.58 49.23 13.81
N ASN A 698 3.38 48.63 13.78
CA ASN A 698 2.94 47.77 12.69
C ASN A 698 2.24 48.54 11.56
N ASP A 699 3.02 48.90 10.54
CA ASP A 699 2.54 49.59 9.34
C ASP A 699 1.66 48.71 8.43
N ALA A 700 1.81 47.38 8.49
CA ALA A 700 1.10 46.41 7.65
C ALA A 700 -0.35 46.16 8.08
N LEU A 701 -0.79 46.69 9.23
CA LEU A 701 -2.21 46.72 9.58
C LEU A 701 -2.99 47.61 8.59
N SER A 702 -4.26 47.30 8.30
CA SER A 702 -5.10 48.22 7.52
C SER A 702 -5.34 49.53 8.28
N GLU A 703 -5.66 50.63 7.60
CA GLU A 703 -5.90 51.94 8.24
C GLU A 703 -7.03 51.88 9.28
N GLU A 704 -8.12 51.19 8.96
CA GLU A 704 -9.25 50.95 9.86
C GLU A 704 -8.82 50.16 11.10
N THR A 705 -8.16 49.02 10.90
CA THR A 705 -7.70 48.15 11.99
C THR A 705 -6.69 48.85 12.89
N TYR A 706 -5.72 49.54 12.30
CA TYR A 706 -4.71 50.29 13.04
C TYR A 706 -5.39 51.37 13.90
N SER A 707 -6.23 52.22 13.31
CA SER A 707 -6.96 53.28 14.01
C SER A 707 -7.77 52.76 15.20
N ALA A 708 -8.46 51.63 15.04
CA ALA A 708 -9.20 50.99 16.12
C ALA A 708 -8.28 50.53 17.26
N TYR A 709 -7.15 49.88 16.96
CA TYR A 709 -6.26 49.35 17.99
C TYR A 709 -5.43 50.42 18.70
N VAL A 710 -4.92 51.46 18.03
CA VAL A 710 -4.22 52.56 18.72
C VAL A 710 -5.14 53.35 19.64
N LYS A 711 -6.44 53.43 19.34
CA LYS A 711 -7.44 54.11 20.19
C LYS A 711 -7.65 53.42 21.55
N VAL A 712 -7.47 52.10 21.62
CA VAL A 712 -7.63 51.31 22.85
C VAL A 712 -6.31 51.07 23.60
N LEU A 713 -5.22 51.74 23.21
CA LEU A 713 -3.97 51.70 23.96
C LEU A 713 -4.13 52.48 25.30
N PRO A 714 -3.60 51.94 26.42
CA PRO A 714 -3.87 52.49 27.74
C PRO A 714 -3.14 53.81 28.03
N ARG A 715 -2.07 54.14 27.30
CA ARG A 715 -1.22 55.31 27.53
C ARG A 715 -0.70 55.90 26.22
N ARG A 716 -0.43 57.21 26.22
CA ARG A 716 0.31 57.87 25.14
C ARG A 716 1.78 57.43 25.10
N PHE A 717 2.36 57.37 23.91
CA PHE A 717 3.75 57.00 23.70
C PHE A 717 4.65 58.22 23.54
N LYS A 718 5.91 58.08 23.94
CA LYS A 718 6.84 59.23 24.02
C LYS A 718 7.36 59.68 22.66
N VAL A 719 7.48 58.78 21.70
CA VAL A 719 8.18 59.02 20.43
C VAL A 719 7.39 58.40 19.28
N PHE A 720 7.40 59.05 18.12
CA PHE A 720 6.88 58.45 16.88
C PHE A 720 7.74 57.25 16.43
N PRO A 721 7.11 56.16 15.97
CA PRO A 721 7.83 55.08 15.30
C PRO A 721 8.52 55.54 14.01
N GLN A 722 9.75 55.08 13.77
CA GLN A 722 10.59 55.55 12.65
C GLN A 722 10.19 55.00 11.26
N GLN A 723 9.45 53.89 11.21
CA GLN A 723 9.19 53.12 9.97
C GLN A 723 7.70 53.08 9.58
N LEU A 724 6.89 54.02 10.09
CA LEU A 724 5.46 54.10 9.74
C LEU A 724 5.25 54.93 8.47
N SER A 725 4.25 54.53 7.69
CA SER A 725 3.77 55.31 6.55
C SER A 725 3.08 56.61 6.99
N ALA A 726 3.06 57.60 6.10
CA ALA A 726 2.42 58.90 6.35
C ALA A 726 0.94 58.76 6.78
N ALA A 727 0.22 57.77 6.25
CA ALA A 727 -1.16 57.49 6.62
C ALA A 727 -1.29 57.06 8.10
N LYS A 728 -0.39 56.20 8.61
CA LYS A 728 -0.40 55.77 10.03
C LYS A 728 0.04 56.88 10.96
N THR A 729 1.05 57.67 10.56
CA THR A 729 1.50 58.84 11.31
C THR A 729 0.36 59.84 11.46
N LYS A 730 -0.45 60.04 10.40
CA LYS A 730 -1.66 60.85 10.47
C LYS A 730 -2.67 60.32 11.48
N ILE A 731 -2.95 59.01 11.47
CA ILE A 731 -3.87 58.38 12.44
C ILE A 731 -3.38 58.58 13.89
N LEU A 732 -2.08 58.44 14.16
CA LEU A 732 -1.51 58.65 15.50
C LEU A 732 -1.73 60.08 16.03
N VAL A 733 -1.61 61.08 15.16
CA VAL A 733 -1.89 62.48 15.51
C VAL A 733 -3.39 62.69 15.72
N GLU A 734 -4.23 62.14 14.85
CA GLU A 734 -5.70 62.27 14.95
C GLU A 734 -6.29 61.62 16.20
N GLN A 735 -5.72 60.49 16.66
CA GLN A 735 -6.12 59.81 17.89
C GLN A 735 -5.38 60.32 19.15
N ASN A 736 -4.47 61.29 18.99
CA ASN A 736 -3.63 61.84 20.06
C ASN A 736 -2.84 60.78 20.85
N THR A 737 -2.27 59.81 20.15
CA THR A 737 -1.60 58.64 20.77
C THR A 737 -0.16 58.93 21.19
N ILE A 738 0.47 59.99 20.66
CA ILE A 738 1.86 60.37 20.95
C ILE A 738 1.87 61.62 21.85
N THR A 739 2.73 61.64 22.88
CA THR A 739 2.92 62.82 23.74
C THR A 739 3.65 63.91 22.97
N PHE A 740 3.28 65.16 23.21
CA PHE A 740 3.99 66.28 22.62
C PHE A 740 5.46 66.36 23.09
N SER A 741 6.36 66.66 22.16
CA SER A 741 7.75 67.04 22.41
C SER A 741 8.32 67.78 21.19
N ALA A 742 9.35 68.61 21.40
CA ALA A 742 10.03 69.30 20.30
C ALA A 742 10.58 68.31 19.25
N THR A 743 11.11 67.17 19.70
CA THR A 743 11.61 66.10 18.82
C THR A 743 10.50 65.47 17.98
N ASN A 744 9.31 65.24 18.56
CA ASN A 744 8.17 64.69 17.83
C ASN A 744 7.58 65.69 16.84
N LEU A 745 7.60 66.99 17.16
CA LEU A 745 7.19 68.02 16.21
C LEU A 745 8.17 68.12 15.04
N LEU A 746 9.48 68.04 15.31
CA LEU A 746 10.51 67.99 14.28
C LEU A 746 10.35 66.76 13.37
N HIS A 747 9.94 65.62 13.89
CA HIS A 747 9.65 64.42 13.09
C HIS A 747 8.54 64.64 12.05
N LEU A 748 7.67 65.62 12.25
CA LEU A 748 6.58 65.98 11.33
C LEU A 748 6.94 67.14 10.38
N SER A 749 8.21 67.54 10.29
CA SER A 749 8.64 68.70 9.50
C SER A 749 8.27 68.62 8.02
N ASP A 750 8.24 67.40 7.47
CA ASP A 750 7.93 67.14 6.06
C ASP A 750 6.43 67.30 5.75
N ASP A 751 5.55 67.30 6.76
CA ASP A 751 4.11 67.58 6.63
C ASP A 751 3.67 68.68 7.63
N PRO A 752 3.78 69.96 7.24
CA PRO A 752 3.39 71.08 8.07
C PRO A 752 1.92 71.03 8.52
N THR A 753 1.02 70.49 7.69
CA THR A 753 -0.40 70.38 8.01
C THR A 753 -0.61 69.44 9.20
N LEU A 754 0.11 68.32 9.18
CA LEU A 754 0.07 67.35 10.26
C LEU A 754 0.74 67.88 11.54
N GLY A 755 1.86 68.61 11.40
CA GLY A 755 2.49 69.33 12.51
C GLY A 755 1.55 70.32 13.19
N ILE A 756 0.78 71.10 12.41
CA ILE A 756 -0.24 72.03 12.93
C ILE A 756 -1.33 71.26 13.70
N ALA A 757 -1.82 70.15 13.14
CA ALA A 757 -2.83 69.32 13.82
C ALA A 757 -2.29 68.74 15.14
N PHE A 758 -1.02 68.33 15.18
CA PHE A 758 -0.37 67.79 16.37
C PHE A 758 -0.22 68.85 17.48
N VAL A 759 0.20 70.07 17.12
CA VAL A 759 0.28 71.20 18.05
C VAL A 759 -1.12 71.61 18.54
N THR A 760 -2.09 71.71 17.64
CA THR A 760 -3.47 72.13 17.98
C THR A 760 -4.09 71.22 19.03
N ARG A 761 -3.87 69.91 18.93
CA ARG A 761 -4.39 68.91 19.89
C ARG A 761 -3.64 68.88 21.21
N ASN A 762 -2.41 69.39 21.27
CA ASN A 762 -1.54 69.39 22.43
C ASN A 762 -1.07 70.81 22.80
N ILE A 763 -1.94 71.81 22.61
CA ILE A 763 -1.57 73.23 22.68
C ILE A 763 -0.96 73.66 24.02
N ALA A 764 -1.41 73.08 25.13
CA ALA A 764 -0.85 73.37 26.45
C ALA A 764 0.59 72.86 26.57
N GLU A 765 0.83 71.61 26.16
CA GLU A 765 2.14 70.96 26.19
C GLU A 765 3.11 71.63 25.20
N PHE A 766 2.59 72.14 24.08
CA PHE A 766 3.33 72.97 23.15
C PHE A 766 3.93 74.21 23.82
N PHE A 767 3.14 74.98 24.57
CA PHE A 767 3.66 76.18 25.23
C PHE A 767 4.67 75.89 26.35
N GLU A 768 4.58 74.72 26.99
CA GLU A 768 5.57 74.29 27.98
C GLU A 768 6.93 74.00 27.33
N ALA A 769 6.94 73.47 26.10
CA ALA A 769 8.15 73.07 25.37
C ALA A 769 8.51 73.99 24.18
N GLU A 770 7.82 75.12 24.01
CA GLU A 770 7.96 76.01 22.84
C GLU A 770 9.41 76.50 22.68
N GLY A 771 10.10 76.79 23.79
CA GLY A 771 11.48 77.29 23.77
C GLY A 771 12.51 76.29 23.21
N GLU A 772 12.16 75.01 23.12
CA GLU A 772 12.96 73.96 22.52
C GLU A 772 12.61 73.70 21.04
N CYS A 773 11.52 74.32 20.55
CA CYS A 773 11.01 74.13 19.20
C CYS A 773 11.60 75.20 18.25
N ASP A 774 12.38 74.79 17.26
CA ASP A 774 12.84 75.68 16.19
C ASP A 774 11.75 75.83 15.12
N LEU A 775 10.88 76.82 15.29
CA LEU A 775 9.75 77.08 14.39
C LEU A 775 9.98 78.31 13.52
N ALA A 776 9.75 78.15 12.22
CA ALA A 776 9.66 79.27 11.29
C ALA A 776 8.33 80.02 11.47
N ASP A 777 8.34 81.32 11.17
CA ASP A 777 7.12 82.14 11.30
C ASP A 777 6.00 81.75 10.33
N ASP A 778 6.30 81.07 9.22
CA ASP A 778 5.26 80.52 8.33
C ASP A 778 4.45 79.41 9.02
N PHE A 779 5.11 78.58 9.84
CA PHE A 779 4.43 77.58 10.66
C PHE A 779 3.59 78.26 11.75
N ARG A 780 4.14 79.28 12.42
CA ARG A 780 3.39 80.09 13.40
C ARG A 780 2.17 80.77 12.78
N GLN A 781 2.29 81.31 11.57
CA GLN A 781 1.18 81.92 10.84
C GLN A 781 0.06 80.90 10.61
N ASN A 782 0.36 79.69 10.17
CA ASN A 782 -0.65 78.66 9.96
C ASN A 782 -1.32 78.21 11.28
N LEU A 783 -0.58 78.21 12.41
CA LEU A 783 -1.18 77.99 13.73
C LEU A 783 -2.18 79.08 14.13
N LEU A 784 -1.98 80.33 13.71
CA LEU A 784 -2.94 81.42 14.00
C LEU A 784 -4.31 81.18 13.34
N GLU A 785 -4.31 80.48 12.20
CA GLU A 785 -5.53 80.10 11.49
C GLU A 785 -6.17 78.81 12.04
N ALA A 786 -5.44 78.04 12.84
CA ALA A 786 -5.94 76.84 13.51
C ALA A 786 -6.91 77.17 14.67
N ASP A 787 -7.65 76.15 15.12
CA ASP A 787 -8.64 76.27 16.19
C ASP A 787 -8.00 76.15 17.59
N ILE A 788 -7.25 77.17 17.99
CA ILE A 788 -6.49 77.19 19.26
C ILE A 788 -6.96 78.27 20.25
N GLY A 789 -7.98 79.06 19.92
CA GLY A 789 -8.48 80.15 20.76
C GLY A 789 -7.59 81.40 20.76
N ASP A 790 -8.17 82.56 21.08
CA ASP A 790 -7.50 83.86 20.91
C ASP A 790 -6.35 84.11 21.91
N GLU A 791 -6.44 83.58 23.13
CA GLU A 791 -5.37 83.69 24.12
C GLU A 791 -4.07 83.03 23.60
N ASN A 792 -4.19 81.83 23.02
CA ASN A 792 -3.06 81.10 22.47
C ASN A 792 -2.54 81.75 21.19
N ARG A 793 -3.42 82.28 20.33
CA ARG A 793 -3.03 83.07 19.16
C ARG A 793 -2.17 84.27 19.56
N LEU A 794 -2.55 85.01 20.60
CA LEU A 794 -1.79 86.16 21.09
C LEU A 794 -0.41 85.75 21.62
N LYS A 795 -0.31 84.64 22.36
CA LYS A 795 0.99 84.08 22.80
C LYS A 795 1.92 83.77 21.62
N ILE A 796 1.38 83.17 20.56
CA ILE A 796 2.14 82.89 19.32
C ILE A 796 2.60 84.18 18.65
N ILE A 797 1.71 85.17 18.50
CA ILE A 797 2.06 86.46 17.85
C ILE A 797 3.20 87.16 18.59
N GLN A 798 3.23 87.11 19.93
CA GLN A 798 4.31 87.71 20.73
C GLN A 798 5.69 87.10 20.47
N LYS A 799 5.75 85.89 19.91
CA LYS A 799 6.98 85.17 19.57
C LYS A 799 7.38 85.27 18.10
N MET A 800 6.53 85.86 17.25
CA MET A 800 6.83 86.08 15.83
C MET A 800 7.71 87.31 15.63
N ASP A 801 8.48 87.35 14.55
CA ASP A 801 9.17 88.56 14.13
C ASP A 801 8.17 89.50 13.42
N LEU A 802 7.61 90.42 14.19
CA LEU A 802 6.60 91.36 13.70
C LEU A 802 7.17 92.40 12.74
N SER A 803 8.50 92.56 12.63
CA SER A 803 9.10 93.50 11.68
C SER A 803 8.85 93.09 10.23
N LEU A 804 8.73 91.78 9.97
CA LEU A 804 8.47 91.19 8.66
C LEU A 804 7.02 91.36 8.19
N LEU A 805 6.10 91.85 9.02
CA LEU A 805 4.71 92.07 8.63
C LEU A 805 4.55 93.10 7.51
N ALA A 806 5.49 94.03 7.38
CA ALA A 806 5.50 95.01 6.29
C ALA A 806 5.64 94.35 4.91
N ASP A 807 6.39 93.25 4.85
CA ASP A 807 6.74 92.55 3.61
C ASP A 807 5.79 91.37 3.30
N ILE A 808 4.98 90.93 4.27
CA ILE A 808 4.09 89.77 4.15
C ILE A 808 2.63 90.16 4.43
N SER A 809 1.93 90.62 3.39
CA SER A 809 0.54 91.09 3.46
C SER A 809 -0.44 90.07 4.07
N SER A 810 -0.31 88.79 3.75
CA SER A 810 -1.20 87.72 4.27
C SER A 810 -1.07 87.57 5.78
N ARG A 811 0.16 87.54 6.30
CA ARG A 811 0.46 87.47 7.73
C ARG A 811 -0.06 88.70 8.46
N ALA A 812 0.16 89.89 7.91
CA ALA A 812 -0.34 91.14 8.45
C ALA A 812 -1.88 91.17 8.55
N ALA A 813 -2.58 90.60 7.56
CA ALA A 813 -4.03 90.49 7.58
C ALA A 813 -4.55 89.53 8.68
N ILE A 814 -3.87 88.39 8.90
CA ILE A 814 -4.24 87.41 9.94
C ILE A 814 -4.00 88.01 11.34
N VAL A 815 -2.81 88.55 11.57
CA VAL A 815 -2.45 89.20 12.84
C VAL A 815 -3.41 90.36 13.12
N GLY A 816 -3.67 91.20 12.12
CA GLY A 816 -4.59 92.33 12.26
C GLY A 816 -6.01 91.93 12.61
N ARG A 817 -6.55 90.88 11.99
CA ARG A 817 -7.87 90.35 12.35
C ARG A 817 -7.93 89.91 13.81
N ILE A 818 -6.87 89.26 14.31
CA ILE A 818 -6.79 88.80 15.71
C ILE A 818 -6.70 89.99 16.66
N LEU A 819 -5.89 91.01 16.34
CA LEU A 819 -5.76 92.22 17.17
C LEU A 819 -7.05 93.03 17.22
N ALA A 820 -7.71 93.23 16.07
CA ALA A 820 -8.97 93.95 16.00
C ALA A 820 -10.07 93.26 16.82
N ARG A 821 -10.13 91.92 16.77
CA ARG A 821 -11.11 91.13 17.51
C ARG A 821 -10.83 91.11 19.02
N THR A 822 -9.56 90.99 19.41
CA THR A 822 -9.18 90.88 20.84
C THR A 822 -9.05 92.23 21.54
N GLY A 823 -8.84 93.32 20.79
CA GLY A 823 -8.61 94.67 21.34
C GLY A 823 -7.26 94.83 22.03
N VAL A 824 -6.37 93.84 21.96
CA VAL A 824 -5.06 93.84 22.63
C VAL A 824 -4.05 94.64 21.81
N LYS A 825 -3.27 95.49 22.48
CA LYS A 825 -2.13 96.19 21.87
C LYS A 825 -0.85 95.39 22.13
N ILE A 826 -0.01 95.25 21.11
CA ILE A 826 1.28 94.58 21.21
C ILE A 826 2.39 95.62 21.32
N ASP A 827 3.19 95.53 22.38
CA ASP A 827 4.23 96.52 22.70
C ASP A 827 5.37 96.58 21.67
N ASN A 828 5.66 95.47 20.98
CA ASN A 828 6.76 95.35 20.01
C ASN A 828 6.34 95.58 18.55
N LEU A 829 5.16 96.17 18.30
CA LEU A 829 4.70 96.45 16.95
C LEU A 829 5.39 97.73 16.41
N GLY A 830 6.23 97.60 15.37
CA GLY A 830 6.85 98.75 14.70
C GLY A 830 5.86 99.55 13.85
N VAL A 831 6.23 100.78 13.44
CA VAL A 831 5.37 101.68 12.65
C VAL A 831 5.00 101.06 11.30
N ASP A 832 5.96 100.46 10.59
CA ASP A 832 5.70 99.83 9.28
C ASP A 832 4.83 98.57 9.40
N ALA A 833 5.06 97.77 10.44
CA ALA A 833 4.24 96.60 10.77
C ALA A 833 2.80 97.00 11.14
N ALA A 834 2.63 98.05 11.94
CA ALA A 834 1.34 98.62 12.30
C ALA A 834 0.58 99.12 11.06
N ARG A 835 1.27 99.80 10.16
CA ARG A 835 0.70 100.23 8.87
C ARG A 835 0.25 99.02 8.04
N ALA A 836 1.09 98.00 7.92
CA ALA A 836 0.77 96.81 7.14
C ALA A 836 -0.42 96.02 7.72
N VAL A 837 -0.51 95.91 9.04
CA VAL A 837 -1.65 95.29 9.74
C VAL A 837 -2.96 96.03 9.45
N ILE A 838 -2.96 97.37 9.44
CA ILE A 838 -4.15 98.17 9.11
C ILE A 838 -4.54 98.00 7.65
N VAL A 839 -3.59 98.16 6.72
CA VAL A 839 -3.88 98.21 5.28
C VAL A 839 -4.29 96.85 4.73
N ASN A 840 -3.67 95.76 5.19
CA ASN A 840 -3.94 94.43 4.64
C ASN A 840 -5.12 93.71 5.32
N SER A 841 -5.59 94.17 6.48
CA SER A 841 -6.76 93.56 7.16
C SER A 841 -8.06 93.84 6.40
N GLN A 842 -9.00 92.89 6.43
CA GLN A 842 -10.34 93.03 5.85
C GLN A 842 -11.38 92.40 6.80
N PRO A 843 -12.64 92.86 6.80
CA PRO A 843 -13.23 93.95 6.02
C PRO A 843 -12.87 95.37 6.53
N LEU A 844 -13.36 96.42 5.86
CA LEU A 844 -13.12 97.83 6.21
C LEU A 844 -13.34 98.16 7.70
N SER A 845 -14.36 97.56 8.35
CA SER A 845 -14.60 97.74 9.78
C SER A 845 -13.43 97.27 10.67
N THR A 846 -12.73 96.21 10.26
CA THR A 846 -11.51 95.72 10.93
C THR A 846 -10.37 96.71 10.75
N GLN A 847 -10.22 97.28 9.54
CA GLN A 847 -9.19 98.28 9.25
C GLN A 847 -9.40 99.54 10.09
N ILE A 848 -10.64 100.04 10.19
CA ILE A 848 -10.97 101.21 11.01
C ILE A 848 -10.73 100.91 12.51
N THR A 849 -11.12 99.72 12.99
CA THR A 849 -10.85 99.29 14.37
C THR A 849 -9.35 99.33 14.68
N LEU A 850 -8.53 98.74 13.81
CA LEU A 850 -7.07 98.76 13.96
C LEU A 850 -6.50 100.19 13.88
N PHE A 851 -7.06 101.02 12.99
CA PHE A 851 -6.62 102.39 12.84
C PHE A 851 -6.91 103.19 14.11
N ASN A 852 -8.10 103.06 14.71
CA ASN A 852 -8.40 103.67 16.01
C ASN A 852 -7.43 103.22 17.10
N MET A 853 -7.14 101.91 17.16
CA MET A 853 -6.24 101.34 18.16
C MET A 853 -4.80 101.88 18.04
N LEU A 854 -4.33 102.08 16.81
CA LEU A 854 -2.91 102.33 16.51
C LEU A 854 -2.62 103.77 16.04
N GLN A 855 -3.62 104.65 15.87
CA GLN A 855 -3.44 105.99 15.27
C GLN A 855 -2.33 106.83 15.89
N ARG A 856 -2.08 106.67 17.21
CA ARG A 856 -1.04 107.42 17.93
C ARG A 856 0.39 107.05 17.53
N MET A 857 0.59 105.93 16.82
CA MET A 857 1.89 105.50 16.32
C MET A 857 2.32 106.22 15.04
N PHE A 858 1.39 106.91 14.37
CA PHE A 858 1.62 107.53 13.06
C PHE A 858 1.65 109.05 13.15
N ASP A 859 2.61 109.67 12.48
CA ASP A 859 2.59 111.10 12.21
C ASP A 859 1.48 111.47 11.21
N ASP A 860 1.22 112.77 11.05
CA ASP A 860 0.10 113.20 10.22
C ASP A 860 0.28 112.90 8.71
N GLN A 861 1.52 112.74 8.25
CA GLN A 861 1.78 112.37 6.86
C GLN A 861 1.51 110.89 6.64
N GLN A 862 1.96 110.04 7.56
CA GLN A 862 1.70 108.60 7.56
C GLN A 862 0.19 108.30 7.68
N VAL A 863 -0.56 109.04 8.51
CA VAL A 863 -2.03 108.90 8.58
C VAL A 863 -2.69 109.18 7.22
N ARG A 864 -2.27 110.24 6.51
CA ARG A 864 -2.80 110.55 5.17
C ARG A 864 -2.48 109.45 4.17
N ASP A 865 -1.28 108.89 4.24
CA ASP A 865 -0.85 107.84 3.32
C ASP A 865 -1.57 106.51 3.59
N ILE A 866 -1.89 106.19 4.86
CA ILE A 866 -2.76 105.07 5.21
C ILE A 866 -4.18 105.30 4.67
N LEU A 867 -4.79 106.46 4.93
CA LEU A 867 -6.14 106.80 4.43
C LEU A 867 -6.28 106.66 2.91
N ARG A 868 -5.24 107.05 2.15
CA ARG A 868 -5.20 106.89 0.68
C ARG A 868 -5.12 105.44 0.22
N SER A 869 -4.54 104.56 1.04
CA SER A 869 -4.37 103.14 0.73
C SER A 869 -5.54 102.26 1.14
N LEU A 870 -6.49 102.79 1.92
CA LEU A 870 -7.68 102.05 2.35
C LEU A 870 -8.80 102.11 1.30
N PRO A 871 -9.78 101.17 1.32
CA PRO A 871 -10.90 101.16 0.39
C PRO A 871 -11.79 102.41 0.48
N ASP A 872 -12.56 102.65 -0.58
CA ASP A 872 -13.55 103.73 -0.61
C ASP A 872 -14.52 103.65 0.60
N PRO A 873 -14.86 104.79 1.22
CA PRO A 873 -14.57 106.17 0.79
C PRO A 873 -13.41 106.84 1.55
N LEU A 874 -12.52 106.07 2.19
CA LEU A 874 -11.43 106.64 3.01
C LEU A 874 -10.38 107.46 2.21
N PRO A 875 -10.03 107.14 0.94
CA PRO A 875 -9.12 107.95 0.12
C PRO A 875 -9.62 109.37 -0.19
N ASP A 876 -10.92 109.63 0.00
CA ASP A 876 -11.55 110.94 -0.20
C ASP A 876 -11.41 111.86 1.02
N ILE A 877 -10.81 111.39 2.11
CA ILE A 877 -10.45 112.19 3.29
C ILE A 877 -9.18 113.00 2.98
N LYS A 878 -9.34 114.01 2.11
CA LYS A 878 -8.32 115.01 1.72
C LYS A 878 -8.97 116.38 1.48
N PRO A 879 -8.23 117.50 1.57
CA PRO A 879 -8.79 118.83 1.30
C PRO A 879 -9.46 118.92 -0.08
N GLY A 880 -10.73 119.31 -0.12
CA GLY A 880 -11.55 119.26 -1.33
C GLY A 880 -13.06 119.38 -1.09
N PHE A 881 -13.86 119.12 -2.12
CA PHE A 881 -15.33 119.17 -2.09
C PHE A 881 -15.99 117.82 -1.80
N SER A 882 -15.22 116.75 -1.60
CA SER A 882 -15.75 115.42 -1.27
C SER A 882 -16.43 115.42 0.10
N THR A 883 -17.50 114.62 0.24
CA THR A 883 -18.19 114.39 1.51
C THR A 883 -18.30 112.88 1.76
N PRO A 884 -17.18 112.21 2.11
CA PRO A 884 -17.17 110.77 2.29
C PRO A 884 -18.14 110.36 3.42
N LYS A 885 -18.83 109.23 3.22
CA LYS A 885 -19.81 108.67 4.14
C LYS A 885 -19.39 107.27 4.58
N ILE A 886 -19.44 106.97 5.87
CA ILE A 886 -19.21 105.63 6.40
C ILE A 886 -20.38 105.22 7.28
N GLU A 887 -20.64 103.92 7.41
CA GLU A 887 -21.74 103.39 8.22
C GLU A 887 -21.67 103.85 9.69
N GLY A 888 -22.82 104.08 10.32
CA GLY A 888 -22.93 104.55 11.70
C GLY A 888 -22.68 103.49 12.77
N SER A 889 -21.41 103.18 13.07
CA SER A 889 -21.01 102.30 14.18
C SER A 889 -20.25 103.05 15.28
N GLU A 890 -20.16 102.49 16.50
CA GLU A 890 -19.34 103.06 17.59
C GLU A 890 -17.86 103.17 17.19
N VAL A 891 -17.34 102.15 16.50
CA VAL A 891 -15.98 102.14 15.94
C VAL A 891 -15.77 103.30 14.96
N ASN A 892 -16.74 103.52 14.06
CA ASN A 892 -16.65 104.60 13.07
C ASN A 892 -16.84 105.99 13.70
N LEU A 893 -17.61 106.11 14.79
CA LEU A 893 -17.74 107.34 15.56
C LEU A 893 -16.43 107.72 16.25
N GLU A 894 -15.74 106.76 16.87
CA GLU A 894 -14.40 106.98 17.42
C GLU A 894 -13.44 107.45 16.32
N PHE A 895 -13.49 106.79 15.15
CA PHE A 895 -12.64 107.10 14.00
C PHE A 895 -12.78 108.55 13.53
N VAL A 896 -14.00 109.01 13.26
CA VAL A 896 -14.22 110.40 12.80
C VAL A 896 -13.94 111.42 13.90
N THR A 897 -14.07 111.04 15.18
CA THR A 897 -13.80 111.93 16.30
C THR A 897 -12.32 112.25 16.39
N TRP A 898 -11.44 111.23 16.40
CA TRP A 898 -10.01 111.51 16.44
C TRP A 898 -9.49 112.13 15.13
N LEU A 899 -10.09 111.82 13.97
CA LEU A 899 -9.76 112.49 12.71
C LEU A 899 -10.06 113.99 12.76
N LYS A 900 -11.16 114.40 13.41
CA LYS A 900 -11.49 115.81 13.63
C LYS A 900 -10.52 116.45 14.61
N ASP A 901 -10.24 115.78 15.73
CA ASP A 901 -9.37 116.31 16.78
C ASP A 901 -7.92 116.49 16.29
N ARG A 902 -7.45 115.62 15.38
CA ARG A 902 -6.15 115.75 14.69
C ARG A 902 -6.19 116.64 13.44
N GLY A 903 -7.33 117.24 13.10
CA GLY A 903 -7.43 118.20 11.99
C GLY A 903 -7.42 117.62 10.57
N PHE A 904 -7.76 116.34 10.38
CA PHE A 904 -7.93 115.74 9.04
C PHE A 904 -9.27 116.08 8.40
N ILE A 905 -10.32 116.29 9.21
CA ILE A 905 -11.66 116.71 8.77
C ILE A 905 -12.11 117.96 9.55
N SER A 906 -12.95 118.80 8.95
CA SER A 906 -13.43 120.04 9.58
C SER A 906 -14.58 119.79 10.55
N SER A 907 -15.48 118.87 10.21
CA SER A 907 -16.59 118.43 11.06
C SER A 907 -17.18 117.13 10.54
N TRP A 908 -17.99 116.45 11.36
CA TRP A 908 -18.78 115.29 10.95
C TRP A 908 -20.20 115.40 11.50
N ARG A 909 -21.16 114.72 10.87
CA ARG A 909 -22.55 114.60 11.33
C ARG A 909 -23.05 113.18 11.13
N LYS A 910 -23.69 112.60 12.14
CA LYS A 910 -24.42 111.33 12.02
C LYS A 910 -25.79 111.59 11.38
N GLY A 911 -26.20 110.75 10.44
CA GLY A 911 -27.47 110.88 9.72
C GLY A 911 -28.72 110.70 10.59
N THR A 912 -29.89 110.93 10.02
CA THR A 912 -31.22 110.87 10.68
C THR A 912 -31.98 109.63 10.22
N LEU A 913 -32.92 109.11 11.04
CA LEU A 913 -33.89 107.97 10.90
C LEU A 913 -33.98 107.10 9.61
N PHE A 914 -33.64 107.59 8.41
CA PHE A 914 -33.64 106.87 7.13
C PHE A 914 -32.24 106.73 6.48
N ASP A 915 -31.16 107.29 7.05
CA ASP A 915 -29.75 107.17 6.64
C ASP A 915 -28.88 107.21 7.91
N ASP A 916 -28.30 106.09 8.35
CA ASP A 916 -27.49 106.02 9.60
C ASP A 916 -26.00 106.30 9.36
N ASP A 917 -25.63 106.73 8.14
CA ASP A 917 -24.24 107.03 7.80
C ASP A 917 -23.70 108.27 8.53
N ILE A 918 -22.41 108.22 8.85
CA ILE A 918 -21.61 109.35 9.34
C ILE A 918 -21.04 110.08 8.13
N ARG A 919 -21.47 111.32 7.93
CA ARG A 919 -20.98 112.21 6.86
C ARG A 919 -19.85 113.09 7.37
N MET A 920 -18.70 113.04 6.70
CA MET A 920 -17.52 113.87 7.00
C MET A 920 -17.46 115.09 6.10
N SER A 921 -17.08 116.24 6.66
CA SER A 921 -16.82 117.49 5.93
C SER A 921 -15.32 117.77 5.92
N MET A 922 -14.75 117.99 4.74
CA MET A 922 -13.32 118.27 4.59
C MET A 922 -13.00 119.75 4.82
N PHE A 923 -11.74 120.07 5.07
CA PHE A 923 -11.25 121.46 4.97
C PHE A 923 -11.23 121.88 3.50
N ARG A 924 -11.78 123.06 3.21
CA ARG A 924 -11.69 123.67 1.88
C ARG A 924 -10.25 124.15 1.68
N LYS A 925 -9.71 123.92 0.48
CA LYS A 925 -8.39 124.46 0.11
C LYS A 925 -8.39 125.98 0.18
#